data_AF-C5LH30-F1
#
_entry.id   AF-C5LH30-F1
#
_cell.length_a   1.000
_cell.length_b   1.000
_cell.length_c   1.000
_cell.angle_alpha   90.00
_cell.angle_beta   90.00
_cell.angle_gamma   90.00
#
_symmetry.space_group_name_H-M   'P 1'
#
loop_
_entity.id
_entity.type
_entity.pdbx_description
1 polymer ?
#
loop_
_entity_poly.entity_id
_entity_poly.type
_entity_poly.pdbx_seq_one_letter_code
_entity_poly.pdbx_strand_id
1 'polypeptide(L)'
;MGKDRRSAEARERRQRAQRTRRAIARSRRSTGTVQPTPQAISRPEQPSETKPNGDKSPPHKVDRRAVELYKRAVNANHDEELSIISKITDGSCKAGSCEWGTLWGGVDPAHLCPSVSRIRQTLDASTERLLQLPSIAKLHEWIELSREEQGVRGDVWESIIPVLKDEALRVREELRQLFGVTEPESEACEIQARLLEALLQATNTDPLLVEDTELLRSIYEHGGVPTGIDSEVPFSPIWPEINKDAEDPECELSYFSGDAWRNYKSAEELNDSVIEYLNKEVAQQHMVRLGPSEIPEGATPCRIAAVEKKSKPGSQASGIRVIDDLRRNMVNSKVDKMRNTTQLPGVLTTAFIVNRIRSHWEKKGRQSKVVCIERDISGAFRHIPLLEWEQRYFVNRLRAPVSEPGDEHVWYMHLRLPFGLRSSPVLWVRTYAGVVRLAKRIFCSADDPEGMQLYIDDSGYFTVKEVAVRRLISLLLLDETLGFMNAYPKIRVGERPHLLGFEWDLSEPSVGLPLEKRDRLLSEIDILLSSHASTGKVEIARVKSLAGKLSWLCHVCRALRPCLTNVYATMASADTLRKQYPYMKHIPLAKAAIPDLEIFRTAIAYGDAGTSENNGGYLSRIPATFLIGYSLDEDFDVDRVTVCVSDACCTGIAGTVITGGRAYWFMMQLPDPLNSPLSDLIQPANAVKWSHRDMAPLELLACYCCCLLAPNDRPAIFLCDNKACVDSLNALSCKSPRMKAVMLQISRAWRYGRGLRAFHLDSKSNWLADDLSRMHSPQQAREYMKGSTMTEVDMALLLQSLPR
;
A
#
# COMPACT_ATOMS: atom_id res chain seq x y z
N MET A 1 21.41 6.86 63.51
CA MET A 1 20.14 6.59 62.79
C MET A 1 20.01 7.27 61.42
N GLY A 2 20.43 8.54 61.21
CA GLY A 2 20.27 9.21 59.90
C GLY A 2 21.18 8.71 58.76
N LYS A 3 22.39 8.21 59.05
CA LYS A 3 23.33 7.69 58.03
C LYS A 3 22.91 6.32 57.46
N ASP A 4 22.40 5.42 58.29
CA ASP A 4 21.95 4.09 57.84
C ASP A 4 20.69 4.17 56.97
N ARG A 5 19.79 5.10 57.29
CA ARG A 5 18.57 5.34 56.50
C ARG A 5 18.88 5.85 55.09
N ARG A 6 19.83 6.80 54.97
CA ARG A 6 20.33 7.29 53.67
C ARG A 6 21.07 6.19 52.88
N SER A 7 21.81 5.32 53.57
CA SER A 7 22.52 4.19 52.94
C SER A 7 21.55 3.13 52.38
N ALA A 8 20.49 2.80 53.13
CA ALA A 8 19.44 1.88 52.71
C ALA A 8 18.65 2.41 51.51
N GLU A 9 18.24 3.67 51.54
CA GLU A 9 17.55 4.32 50.41
C GLU A 9 18.43 4.39 49.15
N ALA A 10 19.72 4.69 49.30
CA ALA A 10 20.67 4.69 48.19
C ALA A 10 20.87 3.28 47.59
N ARG A 11 20.96 2.25 48.44
CA ARG A 11 21.07 0.85 48.01
C ARG A 11 19.80 0.39 47.29
N GLU A 12 18.63 0.75 47.81
CA GLU A 12 17.34 0.46 47.20
C GLU A 12 17.18 1.19 45.85
N ARG A 13 17.57 2.47 45.75
CA ARG A 13 17.62 3.20 44.47
C ARG A 13 18.55 2.54 43.46
N ARG A 14 19.74 2.07 43.88
CA ARG A 14 20.66 1.33 43.00
C ARG A 14 20.05 0.00 42.52
N GLN A 15 19.40 -0.75 43.42
CA GLN A 15 18.72 -1.99 43.06
C GLN A 15 17.51 -1.74 42.14
N ARG A 16 16.75 -0.66 42.35
CA ARG A 16 15.66 -0.22 41.47
C ARG A 16 16.18 0.17 40.09
N ALA A 17 17.26 0.94 40.05
CA ALA A 17 17.89 1.32 38.81
C ALA A 17 18.43 0.10 38.06
N GLN A 18 19.01 -0.86 38.77
CA GLN A 18 19.47 -2.12 38.20
C GLN A 18 18.31 -2.99 37.71
N ARG A 19 17.20 -3.09 38.46
CA ARG A 19 15.98 -3.81 38.04
C ARG A 19 15.36 -3.21 36.79
N THR A 20 15.22 -1.88 36.75
CA THR A 20 14.70 -1.17 35.58
C THR A 20 15.65 -1.31 34.39
N ARG A 21 16.97 -1.15 34.56
CA ARG A 21 17.95 -1.41 33.50
C ARG A 21 17.88 -2.86 33.01
N ARG A 22 17.68 -3.83 33.91
CA ARG A 22 17.46 -5.24 33.53
C ARG A 22 16.12 -5.44 32.82
N ALA A 23 15.05 -4.77 33.24
CA ALA A 23 13.75 -4.84 32.58
C ALA A 23 13.83 -4.26 31.17
N ILE A 24 14.40 -3.06 31.01
CA ILE A 24 14.66 -2.42 29.71
C ILE A 24 15.62 -3.26 28.86
N ALA A 25 16.70 -3.80 29.44
CA ALA A 25 17.63 -4.64 28.70
C ALA A 25 17.00 -5.98 28.28
N ARG A 26 16.13 -6.55 29.11
CA ARG A 26 15.39 -7.79 28.79
C ARG A 26 14.30 -7.54 27.75
N SER A 27 13.55 -6.43 27.85
CA SER A 27 12.56 -6.06 26.82
C SER A 27 13.23 -5.71 25.49
N ARG A 28 14.47 -5.23 25.52
CA ARG A 28 15.27 -4.95 24.30
C ARG A 28 15.99 -6.17 23.72
N ARG A 29 16.20 -7.25 24.48
CA ARG A 29 16.74 -8.49 23.92
C ARG A 29 15.60 -9.20 23.22
N SER A 30 15.69 -9.34 21.89
CA SER A 30 14.85 -10.31 21.20
C SER A 30 15.02 -11.65 21.89
N THR A 31 13.92 -12.38 22.11
CA THR A 31 14.02 -13.81 22.35
C THR A 31 14.73 -14.37 21.12
N GLY A 32 16.03 -14.66 21.25
CA GLY A 32 16.80 -15.25 20.17
C GLY A 32 16.04 -16.47 19.66
N THR A 33 15.86 -16.54 18.36
CA THR A 33 15.31 -17.71 17.67
C THR A 33 16.10 -18.92 18.15
N VAL A 34 15.47 -19.75 18.97
CA VAL A 34 15.95 -21.12 19.18
C VAL A 34 15.85 -21.76 17.81
N GLN A 35 16.99 -21.91 17.11
CA GLN A 35 17.00 -22.65 15.85
C GLN A 35 16.53 -24.08 16.14
N PRO A 36 15.49 -24.57 15.45
CA PRO A 36 15.16 -25.99 15.52
C PRO A 36 16.29 -26.74 14.82
N THR A 37 17.10 -27.47 15.60
CA THR A 37 18.07 -28.40 15.05
C THR A 37 17.31 -29.52 14.32
N PRO A 38 17.65 -29.88 13.07
CA PRO A 38 16.98 -30.95 12.34
C PRO A 38 17.48 -32.30 12.86
N GLN A 39 16.96 -32.72 14.01
CA GLN A 39 16.96 -34.12 14.41
C GLN A 39 15.50 -34.56 14.49
N ALA A 40 15.22 -35.76 13.98
CA ALA A 40 13.91 -36.38 14.03
C ALA A 40 13.44 -36.50 15.48
N ILE A 41 12.65 -35.53 15.93
CA ILE A 41 12.00 -35.51 17.23
C ILE A 41 10.69 -36.26 17.07
N SER A 42 10.65 -37.48 17.58
CA SER A 42 9.42 -38.12 18.02
C SER A 42 8.61 -37.11 18.83
N ARG A 43 7.35 -36.93 18.43
CA ARG A 43 6.32 -36.11 19.08
C ARG A 43 6.58 -36.11 20.60
N PRO A 44 6.99 -34.98 21.22
CA PRO A 44 7.14 -34.97 22.66
C PRO A 44 5.77 -35.30 23.22
N GLU A 45 5.71 -36.32 24.08
CA GLU A 45 4.57 -36.51 24.96
C GLU A 45 4.23 -35.15 25.54
N GLN A 46 2.96 -34.76 25.40
CA GLN A 46 2.44 -33.58 26.09
C GLN A 46 3.01 -33.60 27.50
N PRO A 47 3.58 -32.49 28.01
CA PRO A 47 4.02 -32.46 29.38
C PRO A 47 2.84 -32.92 30.22
N SER A 48 3.00 -34.07 30.88
CA SER A 48 2.02 -34.56 31.84
C SER A 48 1.67 -33.36 32.71
N GLU A 49 0.38 -33.06 32.82
CA GLU A 49 -0.17 -32.06 33.74
C GLU A 49 0.35 -32.33 35.15
N THR A 50 1.55 -31.82 35.44
CA THR A 50 2.04 -31.65 36.78
C THR A 50 1.26 -30.45 37.27
N LYS A 51 0.06 -30.74 37.77
CA LYS A 51 -0.80 -29.80 38.50
C LYS A 51 0.13 -29.00 39.43
N PRO A 52 0.23 -27.67 39.27
CA PRO A 52 1.02 -26.87 40.18
C PRO A 52 0.46 -27.11 41.58
N ASN A 53 1.31 -27.65 42.45
CA ASN A 53 0.97 -27.90 43.84
C ASN A 53 0.62 -26.55 44.50
N GLY A 54 -0.68 -26.34 44.68
CA GLY A 54 -1.20 -26.24 46.05
C GLY A 54 -1.05 -24.93 46.80
N ASP A 55 -0.89 -23.79 46.13
CA ASP A 55 -1.23 -22.50 46.75
C ASP A 55 -2.23 -21.73 45.89
N LYS A 56 -3.50 -22.12 46.00
CA LYS A 56 -4.65 -21.50 45.32
C LYS A 56 -5.05 -20.17 45.99
N SER A 57 -4.08 -19.34 46.35
CA SER A 57 -4.40 -17.96 46.67
C SER A 57 -5.07 -17.34 45.44
N PRO A 58 -6.28 -16.79 45.55
CA PRO A 58 -6.99 -16.24 44.40
C PRO A 58 -6.08 -15.20 43.72
N PRO A 59 -5.91 -15.25 42.38
CA PRO A 59 -5.04 -14.31 41.70
C PRO A 59 -5.45 -12.89 42.06
N HIS A 60 -4.45 -12.06 42.39
CA HIS A 60 -4.63 -10.68 42.84
C HIS A 60 -5.61 -9.95 41.89
N LYS A 61 -6.48 -9.11 42.43
CA LYS A 61 -7.55 -8.45 41.65
C LYS A 61 -6.99 -7.72 40.40
N VAL A 62 -5.82 -7.10 40.55
CA VAL A 62 -5.09 -6.44 39.47
C VAL A 62 -4.73 -7.40 38.34
N ASP A 63 -4.21 -8.58 38.68
CA ASP A 63 -3.71 -9.56 37.70
C ASP A 63 -4.88 -10.16 36.89
N ARG A 64 -6.03 -10.45 37.52
CA ARG A 64 -7.24 -10.89 36.82
C ARG A 64 -7.72 -9.85 35.81
N ARG A 65 -7.73 -8.58 36.21
CA ARG A 65 -8.20 -7.49 35.35
C ARG A 65 -7.22 -7.19 34.22
N ALA A 66 -5.93 -7.32 34.44
CA ALA A 66 -4.92 -7.21 33.38
C ALA A 66 -5.22 -8.19 32.24
N VAL A 67 -5.61 -9.43 32.56
CA VAL A 67 -6.04 -10.42 31.56
C VAL A 67 -7.32 -10.00 30.85
N GLU A 68 -8.31 -9.45 31.56
CA GLU A 68 -9.54 -8.93 30.93
C GLU A 68 -9.26 -7.75 29.98
N LEU A 69 -8.39 -6.82 30.36
CA LEU A 69 -7.96 -5.71 29.51
C LEU A 69 -7.19 -6.19 28.29
N TYR A 70 -6.36 -7.22 28.45
CA TYR A 70 -5.68 -7.87 27.33
C TYR A 70 -6.69 -8.45 26.33
N LYS A 71 -7.67 -9.25 26.79
CA LYS A 71 -8.71 -9.82 25.92
C LYS A 71 -9.52 -8.72 25.21
N ARG A 72 -9.87 -7.65 25.92
CA ARG A 72 -10.58 -6.50 25.34
C ARG A 72 -9.75 -5.81 24.26
N ALA A 73 -8.45 -5.63 24.48
CA ALA A 73 -7.54 -5.04 23.50
C ALA A 73 -7.47 -5.88 22.23
N VAL A 74 -7.36 -7.21 22.38
CA VAL A 74 -7.34 -8.17 21.27
C VAL A 74 -8.63 -8.10 20.47
N ASN A 75 -9.79 -8.14 21.12
CA ASN A 75 -11.09 -8.06 20.45
C ASN A 75 -11.26 -6.73 19.71
N ALA A 76 -10.90 -5.60 20.33
CA ALA A 76 -10.96 -4.29 19.69
C ALA A 76 -10.03 -4.21 18.46
N ASN A 77 -8.87 -4.87 18.52
CA ASN A 77 -7.97 -4.98 17.37
C ASN A 77 -8.56 -5.82 16.25
N HIS A 78 -9.23 -6.92 16.58
CA HIS A 78 -9.93 -7.75 15.59
C HIS A 78 -11.07 -6.96 14.92
N ASP A 79 -11.88 -6.23 15.69
CA ASP A 79 -12.95 -5.38 15.14
C ASP A 79 -12.38 -4.31 14.19
N GLU A 80 -11.26 -3.68 14.54
CA GLU A 80 -10.59 -2.69 13.69
C GLU A 80 -9.93 -3.32 12.47
N GLU A 81 -9.39 -4.54 12.58
CA GLU A 81 -8.90 -5.30 11.42
C GLU A 81 -10.04 -5.52 10.42
N LEU A 82 -11.21 -5.98 10.88
CA LEU A 82 -12.40 -6.14 10.03
C LEU A 82 -12.83 -4.81 9.40
N SER A 83 -12.81 -3.72 10.17
CA SER A 83 -13.05 -2.34 9.69
C SER A 83 -12.05 -1.91 8.62
N ILE A 84 -10.76 -2.23 8.76
CA ILE A 84 -9.74 -1.95 7.75
C ILE A 84 -9.99 -2.77 6.50
N ILE A 85 -10.21 -4.08 6.63
CA ILE A 85 -10.40 -4.97 5.49
C ILE A 85 -11.66 -4.58 4.70
N SER A 86 -12.73 -4.14 5.37
CA SER A 86 -13.94 -3.63 4.70
C SER A 86 -13.71 -2.42 3.79
N LYS A 87 -12.55 -1.74 3.93
CA LYS A 87 -12.13 -0.57 3.13
C LYS A 87 -11.07 -0.93 2.09
N ILE A 88 -10.57 -2.17 2.06
CA ILE A 88 -9.60 -2.64 1.08
C ILE A 88 -10.32 -3.01 -0.22
N THR A 89 -9.72 -2.61 -1.33
CA THR A 89 -10.11 -3.06 -2.68
C THR A 89 -8.98 -3.85 -3.30
N ASP A 90 -9.31 -4.78 -4.19
CA ASP A 90 -8.36 -5.43 -5.09
C ASP A 90 -8.17 -4.69 -6.42
N GLY A 91 -8.85 -3.56 -6.63
CA GLY A 91 -8.87 -2.79 -7.87
C GLY A 91 -9.95 -3.18 -8.87
N SER A 92 -10.68 -4.27 -8.63
CA SER A 92 -11.73 -4.74 -9.53
C SER A 92 -13.10 -4.06 -9.30
N CYS A 93 -13.26 -3.38 -8.17
CA CYS A 93 -14.44 -2.61 -7.78
C CYS A 93 -14.16 -1.82 -6.47
N LYS A 94 -15.15 -1.13 -5.91
CA LYS A 94 -15.06 -0.51 -4.59
C LYS A 94 -14.97 -1.56 -3.49
N ALA A 95 -14.36 -1.21 -2.35
CA ALA A 95 -14.05 -2.14 -1.27
C ALA A 95 -15.23 -3.03 -0.80
N GLY A 96 -16.40 -2.44 -0.60
CA GLY A 96 -17.61 -3.17 -0.18
C GLY A 96 -18.24 -4.08 -1.25
N SER A 97 -17.72 -4.09 -2.47
CA SER A 97 -18.19 -4.91 -3.59
C SER A 97 -17.16 -5.96 -4.02
N CYS A 98 -16.01 -6.04 -3.33
CA CYS A 98 -14.93 -6.96 -3.69
C CYS A 98 -15.29 -8.42 -3.39
N GLU A 99 -15.22 -9.27 -4.41
CA GLU A 99 -15.45 -10.70 -4.29
C GLU A 99 -14.23 -11.42 -3.71
N TRP A 100 -14.00 -11.27 -2.42
CA TRP A 100 -12.87 -11.92 -1.75
C TRP A 100 -13.02 -13.45 -1.65
N GLY A 101 -14.23 -13.98 -1.82
CA GLY A 101 -14.50 -15.41 -1.99
C GLY A 101 -13.85 -16.28 -0.90
N THR A 102 -13.01 -17.22 -1.34
CA THR A 102 -12.40 -18.24 -0.49
C THR A 102 -11.30 -17.67 0.43
N LEU A 103 -10.80 -16.46 0.17
CA LEU A 103 -9.93 -15.74 1.12
C LEU A 103 -10.65 -15.38 2.43
N TRP A 104 -11.99 -15.32 2.43
CA TRP A 104 -12.82 -15.20 3.64
C TRP A 104 -13.37 -16.54 4.13
N GLY A 105 -12.93 -17.66 3.57
CA GLY A 105 -13.55 -18.96 3.84
C GLY A 105 -14.94 -19.10 3.21
N GLY A 106 -15.24 -18.32 2.17
CA GLY A 106 -16.44 -18.49 1.37
C GLY A 106 -16.47 -19.84 0.63
N VAL A 107 -17.66 -20.22 0.17
CA VAL A 107 -17.87 -21.44 -0.63
C VAL A 107 -17.22 -21.27 -2.00
N ASP A 108 -16.74 -22.37 -2.58
CA ASP A 108 -16.26 -22.39 -3.96
C ASP A 108 -17.35 -21.88 -4.93
N PRO A 109 -17.10 -20.83 -5.73
CA PRO A 109 -18.02 -20.32 -6.74
C PRO A 109 -18.59 -21.39 -7.69
N ALA A 110 -17.82 -22.44 -8.00
CA ALA A 110 -18.27 -23.55 -8.85
C ALA A 110 -19.43 -24.35 -8.25
N HIS A 111 -19.54 -24.39 -6.92
CA HIS A 111 -20.67 -25.04 -6.24
C HIS A 111 -21.94 -24.17 -6.28
N LEU A 112 -21.78 -22.86 -6.44
CA LEU A 112 -22.89 -21.90 -6.48
C LEU A 112 -23.38 -21.67 -7.91
N CYS A 113 -22.50 -21.78 -8.91
CA CYS A 113 -22.80 -21.47 -10.30
C CYS A 113 -22.28 -22.56 -11.27
N PRO A 114 -23.19 -23.32 -11.93
CA PRO A 114 -22.80 -24.33 -12.92
C PRO A 114 -21.98 -23.78 -14.09
N SER A 115 -22.21 -22.53 -14.50
CA SER A 115 -21.45 -21.89 -15.58
C SER A 115 -19.97 -21.76 -15.22
N VAL A 116 -19.66 -21.43 -13.95
CA VAL A 116 -18.27 -21.39 -13.45
C VAL A 116 -17.63 -22.76 -13.59
N SER A 117 -18.33 -23.83 -13.20
CA SER A 117 -17.84 -25.21 -13.35
C SER A 117 -17.54 -25.57 -14.81
N ARG A 118 -18.42 -25.20 -15.75
CA ARG A 118 -18.21 -25.48 -17.18
C ARG A 118 -17.03 -24.70 -17.76
N ILE A 119 -16.90 -23.41 -17.42
CA ILE A 119 -15.77 -22.59 -17.86
C ILE A 119 -14.45 -23.15 -17.30
N ARG A 120 -14.42 -23.54 -16.02
CA ARG A 120 -13.27 -24.21 -15.40
C ARG A 120 -12.88 -25.47 -16.17
N GLN A 121 -13.84 -26.35 -16.46
CA GLN A 121 -13.58 -27.58 -17.22
C GLN A 121 -12.97 -27.30 -18.59
N THR A 122 -13.50 -26.32 -19.33
CA THR A 122 -12.94 -25.90 -20.63
C THR A 122 -11.50 -25.41 -20.48
N LEU A 123 -11.25 -24.47 -19.57
CA LEU A 123 -9.92 -23.90 -19.36
C LEU A 123 -8.91 -24.90 -18.79
N ASP A 124 -9.33 -25.78 -17.89
CA ASP A 124 -8.49 -26.84 -17.33
C ASP A 124 -8.09 -27.84 -18.41
N ALA A 125 -9.03 -28.29 -19.25
CA ALA A 125 -8.73 -29.20 -20.35
C ALA A 125 -7.72 -28.60 -21.34
N SER A 126 -7.85 -27.30 -21.65
CA SER A 126 -6.88 -26.58 -22.48
C SER A 126 -5.53 -26.41 -21.82
N THR A 127 -5.53 -26.06 -20.53
CA THR A 127 -4.30 -25.88 -19.76
C THR A 127 -3.54 -27.20 -19.65
N GLU A 128 -4.23 -28.33 -19.43
CA GLU A 128 -3.60 -29.66 -19.44
C GLU A 128 -2.92 -29.96 -20.76
N ARG A 129 -3.60 -29.71 -21.90
CA ARG A 129 -3.00 -29.94 -23.22
C ARG A 129 -1.75 -29.11 -23.44
N LEU A 130 -1.77 -27.83 -23.02
CA LEU A 130 -0.60 -26.97 -23.08
C LEU A 130 0.52 -27.49 -22.18
N LEU A 131 0.23 -27.90 -20.95
CA LEU A 131 1.22 -28.43 -20.00
C LEU A 131 1.95 -29.68 -20.51
N GLN A 132 1.35 -30.45 -21.42
CA GLN A 132 2.01 -31.60 -22.07
C GLN A 132 2.97 -31.21 -23.20
N LEU A 133 2.99 -29.94 -23.64
CA LEU A 133 3.85 -29.50 -24.73
C LEU A 133 5.31 -29.34 -24.25
N PRO A 134 6.31 -29.79 -25.04
CA PRO A 134 7.72 -29.61 -24.70
C PRO A 134 8.15 -28.15 -24.54
N SER A 135 7.47 -27.21 -25.20
CA SER A 135 7.71 -25.77 -25.04
C SER A 135 7.36 -25.27 -23.64
N ILE A 136 6.34 -25.85 -22.99
CA ILE A 136 5.91 -25.49 -21.63
C ILE A 136 6.82 -26.11 -20.56
N ALA A 137 7.48 -27.22 -20.82
CA ALA A 137 8.46 -27.80 -19.88
C ALA A 137 9.55 -26.79 -19.50
N LYS A 138 9.99 -25.95 -20.45
CA LYS A 138 10.97 -24.86 -20.19
C LYS A 138 10.44 -23.79 -19.24
N LEU A 139 9.12 -23.63 -19.12
CA LEU A 139 8.50 -22.67 -18.22
C LEU A 139 8.66 -23.09 -16.75
N HIS A 140 8.64 -24.40 -16.47
CA HIS A 140 8.93 -24.89 -15.12
C HIS A 140 10.34 -24.52 -14.68
N GLU A 141 11.35 -24.66 -15.55
CA GLU A 141 12.72 -24.22 -15.25
C GLU A 141 12.81 -22.69 -15.13
N TRP A 142 12.05 -21.97 -15.95
CA TRP A 142 12.06 -20.51 -15.96
C TRP A 142 11.49 -19.89 -14.67
N ILE A 143 10.43 -20.46 -14.08
CA ILE A 143 9.87 -19.94 -12.81
C ILE A 143 10.77 -20.18 -11.60
N GLU A 144 11.76 -21.07 -11.71
CA GLU A 144 12.76 -21.31 -10.66
C GLU A 144 13.88 -20.25 -10.67
N LEU A 145 14.00 -19.48 -11.76
CA LEU A 145 14.95 -18.39 -11.87
C LEU A 145 14.55 -17.22 -10.97
N SER A 146 15.54 -16.40 -10.61
CA SER A 146 15.26 -15.10 -9.97
C SER A 146 14.45 -14.18 -10.88
N ARG A 147 13.81 -13.17 -10.29
CA ARG A 147 12.99 -12.19 -11.02
C ARG A 147 13.80 -11.46 -12.11
N GLU A 148 15.07 -11.18 -11.86
CA GLU A 148 15.99 -10.54 -12.79
C GLU A 148 16.34 -11.47 -13.95
N GLU A 149 16.70 -12.72 -13.66
CA GLU A 149 17.03 -13.75 -14.65
C GLU A 149 15.85 -14.08 -15.56
N GLN A 150 14.62 -14.13 -15.01
CA GLN A 150 13.38 -14.27 -15.79
C GLN A 150 13.24 -13.16 -16.83
N GLY A 151 13.65 -11.95 -16.48
CA GLY A 151 13.63 -10.80 -17.39
C GLY A 151 14.68 -10.85 -18.50
N VAL A 152 15.81 -11.53 -18.26
CA VAL A 152 16.85 -11.76 -19.26
C VAL A 152 16.48 -12.92 -20.17
N ARG A 153 15.95 -14.01 -19.60
CA ARG A 153 15.49 -15.23 -20.30
C ARG A 153 14.07 -15.12 -20.84
N GLY A 154 13.80 -14.04 -21.58
CA GLY A 154 12.51 -13.83 -22.25
C GLY A 154 12.30 -14.70 -23.50
N ASP A 155 13.32 -15.41 -23.95
CA ASP A 155 13.31 -16.31 -25.11
C ASP A 155 12.32 -17.49 -24.93
N VAL A 156 12.00 -17.85 -23.68
CA VAL A 156 10.98 -18.87 -23.38
C VAL A 156 9.65 -18.57 -24.08
N TRP A 157 9.29 -17.30 -24.20
CA TRP A 157 8.02 -16.86 -24.76
C TRP A 157 7.91 -17.07 -26.26
N GLU A 158 9.02 -17.10 -27.00
CA GLU A 158 9.01 -17.28 -28.48
C GLU A 158 8.36 -18.61 -28.89
N SER A 159 8.57 -19.66 -28.08
CA SER A 159 8.00 -20.99 -28.30
C SER A 159 6.61 -21.19 -27.69
N ILE A 160 6.23 -20.35 -26.73
CA ILE A 160 4.97 -20.48 -25.97
C ILE A 160 3.85 -19.66 -26.60
N ILE A 161 4.14 -18.43 -27.05
CA ILE A 161 3.13 -17.50 -27.58
C ILE A 161 2.34 -18.12 -28.74
N PRO A 162 2.95 -18.75 -29.77
CA PRO A 162 2.19 -19.27 -30.90
C PRO A 162 1.19 -20.37 -30.49
N VAL A 163 1.62 -21.33 -29.67
CA VAL A 163 0.78 -22.44 -29.22
C VAL A 163 -0.31 -21.98 -28.25
N LEU A 164 -0.01 -20.98 -27.41
CA LEU A 164 -0.97 -20.38 -26.50
C LEU A 164 -2.07 -19.64 -27.27
N LYS A 165 -1.70 -18.86 -28.30
CA LYS A 165 -2.66 -18.13 -29.14
C LYS A 165 -3.58 -19.06 -29.93
N ASP A 166 -3.02 -20.14 -30.49
CA ASP A 166 -3.81 -21.16 -31.18
C ASP A 166 -4.83 -21.82 -30.23
N GLU A 167 -4.38 -22.21 -29.03
CA GLU A 167 -5.27 -22.79 -28.02
C GLU A 167 -6.33 -21.78 -27.53
N ALA A 168 -5.96 -20.51 -27.38
CA ALA A 168 -6.88 -19.44 -26.98
C ALA A 168 -7.98 -19.21 -28.02
N LEU A 169 -7.68 -19.30 -29.33
CA LEU A 169 -8.69 -19.22 -30.38
C LEU A 169 -9.70 -20.37 -30.28
N ARG A 170 -9.22 -21.59 -29.99
CA ARG A 170 -10.11 -22.73 -29.78
C ARG A 170 -10.99 -22.55 -28.54
N VAL A 171 -10.41 -22.16 -27.41
CA VAL A 171 -11.17 -21.90 -26.17
C VAL A 171 -12.21 -20.81 -26.40
N ARG A 172 -11.86 -19.74 -27.13
CA ARG A 172 -12.78 -18.67 -27.47
C ARG A 172 -14.00 -19.19 -28.21
N GLU A 173 -13.81 -20.07 -29.20
CA GLU A 173 -14.90 -20.65 -29.96
C GLU A 173 -15.77 -21.60 -29.10
N GLU A 174 -15.15 -22.44 -28.28
CA GLU A 174 -15.87 -23.31 -27.34
C GLU A 174 -16.73 -22.50 -26.36
N LEU A 175 -16.19 -21.41 -25.80
CA LEU A 175 -16.92 -20.52 -24.89
C LEU A 175 -18.02 -19.74 -25.62
N ARG A 176 -17.79 -19.27 -26.85
CA ARG A 176 -18.83 -18.64 -27.67
C ARG A 176 -20.02 -19.57 -27.87
N GLN A 177 -19.75 -20.82 -28.26
CA GLN A 177 -20.79 -21.84 -28.44
C GLN A 177 -21.51 -22.13 -27.14
N LEU A 178 -20.77 -22.28 -26.04
CA LEU A 178 -21.33 -22.58 -24.72
C LEU A 178 -22.30 -21.49 -24.22
N PHE A 179 -22.03 -20.22 -24.55
CA PHE A 179 -22.84 -19.07 -24.10
C PHE A 179 -23.68 -18.43 -25.20
N GLY A 180 -23.77 -19.04 -26.39
CA GLY A 180 -24.61 -18.56 -27.49
C GLY A 180 -24.17 -17.22 -28.08
N VAL A 181 -22.88 -16.88 -28.04
CA VAL A 181 -22.33 -15.65 -28.59
C VAL A 181 -21.99 -15.86 -30.07
N THR A 182 -22.98 -15.67 -30.94
CA THR A 182 -22.87 -15.96 -32.39
C THR A 182 -22.34 -14.80 -33.22
N GLU A 183 -22.54 -13.56 -32.76
CA GLU A 183 -22.09 -12.38 -33.51
C GLU A 183 -20.56 -12.22 -33.37
N PRO A 184 -19.84 -12.01 -34.49
CA PRO A 184 -18.44 -11.67 -34.43
C PRO A 184 -18.27 -10.30 -33.76
N GLU A 185 -17.10 -10.08 -33.14
CA GLU A 185 -16.74 -8.73 -32.72
C GLU A 185 -16.49 -7.86 -33.95
N SER A 186 -16.58 -6.54 -33.78
CA SER A 186 -16.12 -5.61 -34.81
C SER A 186 -14.66 -5.90 -35.17
N GLU A 187 -14.33 -5.92 -36.46
CA GLU A 187 -12.93 -6.04 -36.92
C GLU A 187 -12.04 -4.94 -36.33
N ALA A 188 -12.65 -3.81 -35.98
CA ALA A 188 -11.98 -2.70 -35.32
C ALA A 188 -11.79 -2.93 -33.80
N CYS A 189 -12.03 -4.10 -33.23
CA CYS A 189 -11.86 -4.34 -31.79
C CYS A 189 -11.22 -5.70 -31.52
N GLU A 190 -10.04 -5.70 -30.91
CA GLU A 190 -9.34 -6.96 -30.58
C GLU A 190 -9.99 -7.70 -29.41
N ILE A 191 -10.53 -6.95 -28.44
CA ILE A 191 -11.16 -7.51 -27.24
C ILE A 191 -12.52 -8.14 -27.57
N GLN A 192 -12.79 -9.29 -26.94
CA GLN A 192 -14.04 -10.02 -27.07
C GLN A 192 -15.08 -9.50 -26.07
N ALA A 193 -15.54 -8.26 -26.27
CA ALA A 193 -16.43 -7.55 -25.35
C ALA A 193 -17.76 -8.28 -25.12
N ARG A 194 -18.38 -8.84 -26.17
CA ARG A 194 -19.64 -9.62 -26.07
C ARG A 194 -19.44 -10.90 -25.28
N LEU A 195 -18.34 -11.60 -25.57
CA LEU A 195 -17.99 -12.83 -24.85
C LEU A 195 -17.71 -12.53 -23.37
N LEU A 196 -16.96 -11.46 -23.08
CA LEU A 196 -16.68 -11.05 -21.71
C LEU A 196 -17.96 -10.70 -20.95
N GLU A 197 -18.89 -9.96 -21.55
CA GLU A 197 -20.20 -9.68 -20.94
C GLU A 197 -20.97 -10.97 -20.65
N ALA A 198 -21.07 -11.88 -21.63
CA ALA A 198 -21.77 -13.15 -21.46
C ALA A 198 -21.18 -13.98 -20.32
N LEU A 199 -19.85 -14.05 -20.22
CA LEU A 199 -19.15 -14.77 -19.15
C LEU A 199 -19.37 -14.11 -17.78
N LEU A 200 -19.33 -12.78 -17.68
CA LEU A 200 -19.60 -12.06 -16.43
C LEU A 200 -21.03 -12.30 -15.93
N GLN A 201 -22.01 -12.17 -16.82
CA GLN A 201 -23.41 -12.42 -16.50
C GLN A 201 -23.64 -13.87 -16.09
N ALA A 202 -23.07 -14.83 -16.83
CA ALA A 202 -23.25 -16.25 -16.55
C ALA A 202 -22.54 -16.72 -15.28
N THR A 203 -21.50 -16.02 -14.83
CA THR A 203 -20.71 -16.38 -13.63
C THR A 203 -21.07 -15.56 -12.40
N ASN A 204 -22.06 -14.65 -12.48
CA ASN A 204 -22.43 -13.84 -11.34
C ASN A 204 -22.98 -14.71 -10.19
N THR A 205 -22.19 -14.85 -9.13
CA THR A 205 -22.56 -15.63 -7.93
C THR A 205 -23.28 -14.81 -6.88
N ASP A 206 -23.30 -13.48 -7.01
CA ASP A 206 -23.96 -12.58 -6.07
C ASP A 206 -25.05 -11.76 -6.79
N PRO A 207 -26.35 -12.06 -6.56
CA PRO A 207 -27.44 -11.33 -7.20
C PRO A 207 -27.50 -9.86 -6.79
N LEU A 208 -26.83 -9.45 -5.70
CA LEU A 208 -26.73 -8.05 -5.27
C LEU A 208 -25.61 -7.30 -5.99
N LEU A 209 -24.64 -8.01 -6.58
CA LEU A 209 -23.56 -7.40 -7.33
C LEU A 209 -24.00 -7.20 -8.78
N VAL A 210 -24.24 -5.95 -9.16
CA VAL A 210 -24.52 -5.56 -10.55
C VAL A 210 -23.20 -5.53 -11.31
N GLU A 211 -23.06 -6.37 -12.33
CA GLU A 211 -21.89 -6.35 -13.20
C GLU A 211 -21.81 -5.06 -14.02
N ASP A 212 -20.59 -4.55 -14.19
CA ASP A 212 -20.33 -3.37 -15.01
C ASP A 212 -20.16 -3.76 -16.49
N THR A 213 -21.27 -4.14 -17.13
CA THR A 213 -21.25 -4.59 -18.53
C THR A 213 -21.63 -3.49 -19.53
N GLU A 214 -22.14 -2.34 -19.09
CA GLU A 214 -22.58 -1.27 -20.01
C GLU A 214 -21.44 -0.70 -20.87
N LEU A 215 -20.23 -0.61 -20.31
CA LEU A 215 -19.06 -0.22 -21.10
C LEU A 215 -18.71 -1.26 -22.18
N LEU A 216 -18.90 -2.55 -21.88
CA LEU A 216 -18.69 -3.62 -22.86
C LEU A 216 -19.72 -3.52 -23.98
N ARG A 217 -20.99 -3.24 -23.66
CA ARG A 217 -22.04 -2.97 -24.65
C ARG A 217 -21.69 -1.82 -25.56
N SER A 218 -21.27 -0.69 -25.00
CA SER A 218 -20.86 0.47 -25.78
C SER A 218 -19.79 0.11 -26.83
N ILE A 219 -18.82 -0.74 -26.46
CA ILE A 219 -17.75 -1.16 -27.38
C ILE A 219 -18.31 -1.87 -28.61
N TYR A 220 -19.22 -2.84 -28.44
CA TYR A 220 -19.70 -3.63 -29.57
C TYR A 220 -20.97 -3.08 -30.25
N GLU A 221 -21.75 -2.23 -29.57
CA GLU A 221 -22.97 -1.59 -30.13
C GLU A 221 -22.68 -0.24 -30.78
N HIS A 222 -21.71 0.51 -30.26
CA HIS A 222 -21.36 1.86 -30.73
C HIS A 222 -19.94 1.97 -31.28
N GLY A 223 -19.19 0.86 -31.29
CA GLY A 223 -17.83 0.81 -31.82
C GLY A 223 -16.80 1.52 -30.94
N GLY A 224 -17.13 1.89 -29.71
CA GLY A 224 -16.26 2.68 -28.83
C GLY A 224 -16.87 2.96 -27.46
N VAL A 225 -16.08 3.52 -26.54
CA VAL A 225 -16.57 3.98 -25.23
C VAL A 225 -16.68 5.51 -25.18
N PRO A 226 -17.68 6.05 -24.46
CA PRO A 226 -17.75 7.47 -24.17
C PRO A 226 -16.61 7.90 -23.25
N THR A 227 -16.04 9.06 -23.55
CA THR A 227 -14.95 9.68 -22.79
C THR A 227 -15.43 10.57 -21.67
N GLY A 228 -16.72 10.93 -21.66
CA GLY A 228 -17.34 11.85 -20.70
C GLY A 228 -17.31 13.32 -21.13
N ILE A 229 -17.05 13.60 -22.42
CA ILE A 229 -17.03 14.96 -23.00
C ILE A 229 -18.41 15.29 -23.58
N ASP A 230 -18.78 14.62 -24.67
CA ASP A 230 -20.10 14.80 -25.30
C ASP A 230 -21.08 13.76 -24.80
N SER A 231 -20.61 12.53 -24.67
CA SER A 231 -21.41 11.37 -24.29
C SER A 231 -21.20 11.05 -22.82
N GLU A 232 -22.28 10.70 -22.12
CA GLU A 232 -22.20 10.29 -20.71
C GLU A 232 -21.52 8.93 -20.57
N VAL A 233 -20.59 8.82 -19.62
CA VAL A 233 -20.00 7.53 -19.28
C VAL A 233 -21.01 6.76 -18.42
N PRO A 234 -21.46 5.55 -18.83
CA PRO A 234 -22.42 4.76 -18.07
C PRO A 234 -22.04 4.64 -16.61
N PHE A 235 -22.98 4.97 -15.72
CA PHE A 235 -22.76 4.85 -14.29
C PHE A 235 -22.84 3.40 -13.85
N SER A 236 -21.92 2.98 -12.98
CA SER A 236 -21.99 1.68 -12.34
C SER A 236 -21.81 1.78 -10.82
N PRO A 237 -22.69 1.12 -10.04
CA PRO A 237 -22.70 1.25 -8.58
C PRO A 237 -21.54 0.51 -7.90
N ILE A 238 -20.83 -0.39 -8.60
CA ILE A 238 -19.69 -1.13 -8.03
C ILE A 238 -18.42 -0.28 -7.98
N TRP A 239 -18.44 0.94 -8.54
CA TRP A 239 -17.32 1.88 -8.52
C TRP A 239 -17.62 3.06 -7.59
N PRO A 240 -16.59 3.66 -6.96
CA PRO A 240 -16.79 4.88 -6.18
C PRO A 240 -17.24 6.04 -7.08
N GLU A 241 -18.04 6.94 -6.49
CA GLU A 241 -18.42 8.20 -7.14
C GLU A 241 -17.28 9.22 -7.08
N ILE A 242 -17.17 10.05 -8.11
CA ILE A 242 -16.30 11.22 -8.07
C ILE A 242 -16.88 12.20 -7.05
N ASN A 243 -16.08 12.58 -6.05
CA ASN A 243 -16.46 13.70 -5.20
C ASN A 243 -16.41 15.01 -6.02
N LYS A 244 -17.58 15.60 -6.28
CA LYS A 244 -17.75 16.84 -7.04
C LYS A 244 -17.41 18.12 -6.26
N ASP A 245 -17.08 18.02 -4.97
CA ASP A 245 -16.78 19.18 -4.11
C ASP A 245 -15.57 20.03 -4.57
N ALA A 246 -14.84 19.58 -5.59
CA ALA A 246 -13.83 20.38 -6.30
C ALA A 246 -14.40 20.78 -7.68
N GLU A 247 -15.31 21.76 -7.70
CA GLU A 247 -15.72 22.40 -8.95
C GLU A 247 -14.50 23.12 -9.57
N ASP A 248 -13.98 22.58 -10.67
CA ASP A 248 -13.14 23.38 -11.57
C ASP A 248 -14.06 24.40 -12.25
N PRO A 249 -13.70 25.68 -12.32
CA PRO A 249 -14.52 26.69 -12.99
C PRO A 249 -14.83 26.27 -14.43
N GLU A 250 -16.03 26.58 -14.92
CA GLU A 250 -16.42 26.33 -16.31
C GLU A 250 -15.32 26.84 -17.25
N CYS A 251 -14.67 25.91 -17.95
CA CYS A 251 -13.60 26.21 -18.89
C CYS A 251 -14.09 25.93 -20.31
N GLU A 252 -13.99 26.91 -21.19
CA GLU A 252 -14.19 26.70 -22.63
C GLU A 252 -13.05 25.87 -23.22
N LEU A 253 -13.35 25.08 -24.27
CA LEU A 253 -12.30 24.42 -25.04
C LEU A 253 -11.44 25.50 -25.68
N SER A 254 -10.13 25.38 -25.52
CA SER A 254 -9.22 26.37 -26.10
C SER A 254 -9.00 26.04 -27.57
N TYR A 255 -9.83 26.64 -28.44
CA TYR A 255 -9.60 26.66 -29.88
C TYR A 255 -8.51 27.69 -30.18
N PHE A 256 -7.27 27.24 -30.31
CA PHE A 256 -6.17 28.14 -30.69
C PHE A 256 -6.25 28.45 -32.19
N SER A 257 -6.12 29.72 -32.56
CA SER A 257 -5.95 30.13 -33.96
C SER A 257 -4.76 29.38 -34.59
N GLY A 258 -4.96 28.83 -35.79
CA GLY A 258 -4.04 27.91 -36.46
C GLY A 258 -2.57 28.36 -36.57
N ASP A 259 -2.29 29.67 -36.51
CA ASP A 259 -0.97 30.25 -36.73
C ASP A 259 -0.11 30.38 -35.46
N ALA A 260 -0.70 30.27 -34.27
CA ALA A 260 0.02 30.43 -32.98
C ALA A 260 0.35 29.09 -32.31
N TRP A 261 0.01 27.96 -32.94
CA TRP A 261 0.12 26.65 -32.34
C TRP A 261 1.53 26.05 -32.51
N ARG A 262 2.18 25.75 -31.39
CA ARG A 262 3.47 25.04 -31.35
C ARG A 262 3.46 23.95 -30.29
N ASN A 263 4.12 22.85 -30.61
CA ASN A 263 4.37 21.79 -29.65
C ASN A 263 5.40 22.23 -28.62
N TYR A 264 5.60 21.41 -27.58
CA TYR A 264 6.69 21.67 -26.67
C TYR A 264 8.02 21.50 -27.38
N LYS A 265 8.99 22.33 -27.01
CA LYS A 265 10.35 22.32 -27.57
C LYS A 265 10.95 20.90 -27.62
N SER A 266 10.69 20.06 -26.61
CA SER A 266 11.20 18.69 -26.60
C SER A 266 10.62 17.78 -27.69
N ALA A 267 9.38 18.00 -28.12
CA ALA A 267 8.80 17.29 -29.26
C ALA A 267 9.30 17.87 -30.60
N GLU A 268 9.51 19.19 -30.68
CA GLU A 268 10.08 19.83 -31.88
C GLU A 268 11.53 19.39 -32.14
N GLU A 269 12.35 19.30 -31.08
CA GLU A 269 13.73 18.82 -31.15
C GLU A 269 13.81 17.32 -31.50
N LEU A 270 12.77 16.54 -31.19
CA LEU A 270 12.67 15.10 -31.44
C LEU A 270 11.63 14.77 -32.54
N ASN A 271 11.34 15.71 -33.45
CA ASN A 271 10.20 15.62 -34.37
C ASN A 271 10.17 14.33 -35.19
N ASP A 272 11.30 13.92 -35.74
CA ASP A 272 11.39 12.71 -36.57
C ASP A 272 11.09 11.44 -35.77
N SER A 273 11.62 11.33 -34.54
CA SER A 273 11.32 10.22 -33.64
C SER A 273 9.86 10.22 -33.18
N VAL A 274 9.23 11.39 -33.02
CA VAL A 274 7.80 11.51 -32.72
C VAL A 274 6.96 11.02 -33.91
N ILE A 275 7.29 11.43 -35.14
CA ILE A 275 6.60 10.97 -36.35
C ILE A 275 6.74 9.46 -36.53
N GLU A 276 7.94 8.91 -36.34
CA GLU A 276 8.17 7.46 -36.38
C GLU A 276 7.30 6.73 -35.35
N TYR A 277 7.26 7.25 -34.11
CA TYR A 277 6.40 6.69 -33.06
C TYR A 277 4.91 6.72 -33.44
N LEU A 278 4.40 7.85 -33.96
CA LEU A 278 2.99 7.96 -34.34
C LEU A 278 2.66 7.10 -35.56
N ASN A 279 3.56 6.98 -36.54
CA ASN A 279 3.38 6.08 -37.68
C ASN A 279 3.31 4.61 -37.24
N LYS A 280 4.04 4.23 -36.19
CA LYS A 280 3.89 2.91 -35.56
C LYS A 280 2.51 2.74 -34.92
N GLU A 281 2.00 3.74 -34.21
CA GLU A 281 0.64 3.69 -33.66
C GLU A 281 -0.43 3.64 -34.78
N VAL A 282 -0.19 4.26 -35.94
CA VAL A 282 -1.05 4.15 -37.13
C VAL A 282 -1.01 2.74 -37.72
N ALA A 283 0.19 2.15 -37.86
CA ALA A 283 0.33 0.77 -38.33
C ALA A 283 -0.35 -0.26 -37.42
N GLN A 284 -0.47 0.06 -36.12
CA GLN A 284 -1.19 -0.73 -35.12
C GLN A 284 -2.69 -0.38 -35.03
N GLN A 285 -3.20 0.49 -35.90
CA GLN A 285 -4.60 0.96 -35.90
C GLN A 285 -5.02 1.60 -34.56
N HIS A 286 -4.06 2.13 -33.79
CA HIS A 286 -4.35 2.93 -32.60
C HIS A 286 -4.65 4.39 -32.95
N MET A 287 -4.15 4.82 -34.11
CA MET A 287 -4.30 6.15 -34.66
C MET A 287 -4.55 6.09 -36.16
N VAL A 288 -5.00 7.20 -36.73
CA VAL A 288 -5.06 7.43 -38.17
C VAL A 288 -4.28 8.68 -38.52
N ARG A 289 -3.59 8.68 -39.66
CA ARG A 289 -2.96 9.88 -40.25
C ARG A 289 -4.02 10.59 -41.08
N LEU A 290 -4.17 11.90 -40.89
CA LEU A 290 -5.18 12.72 -41.56
C LEU A 290 -4.51 13.69 -42.55
N GLY A 291 -5.09 13.80 -43.75
CA GLY A 291 -4.87 14.91 -44.67
C GLY A 291 -5.64 16.16 -44.23
N PRO A 292 -5.32 17.36 -44.76
CA PRO A 292 -5.98 18.61 -44.36
C PRO A 292 -7.51 18.60 -44.53
N SER A 293 -8.02 17.92 -45.57
CA SER A 293 -9.45 17.78 -45.84
C SER A 293 -10.14 16.71 -44.98
N GLU A 294 -9.37 15.90 -44.26
CA GLU A 294 -9.87 14.79 -43.43
C GLU A 294 -9.94 15.17 -41.94
N ILE A 295 -9.51 16.38 -41.59
CA ILE A 295 -9.58 16.89 -40.22
C ILE A 295 -11.07 17.08 -39.86
N PRO A 296 -11.59 16.40 -38.83
CA PRO A 296 -12.99 16.52 -38.45
C PRO A 296 -13.36 17.95 -38.04
N GLU A 297 -14.60 18.34 -38.32
CA GLU A 297 -15.14 19.61 -37.82
C GLU A 297 -15.10 19.63 -36.27
N GLY A 298 -14.62 20.75 -35.71
CA GLY A 298 -14.44 20.90 -34.26
C GLY A 298 -13.22 20.17 -33.70
N ALA A 299 -12.30 19.67 -34.54
CA ALA A 299 -11.06 19.04 -34.09
C ALA A 299 -10.28 19.94 -33.12
N THR A 300 -9.82 19.34 -32.01
CA THR A 300 -9.09 20.04 -30.96
C THR A 300 -7.65 19.52 -30.91
N PRO A 301 -6.68 20.22 -31.52
CA PRO A 301 -5.29 19.78 -31.48
C PRO A 301 -4.76 19.78 -30.03
N CYS A 302 -3.98 18.77 -29.67
CA CYS A 302 -3.31 18.68 -28.38
C CYS A 302 -1.79 18.90 -28.51
N ARG A 303 -1.21 19.60 -27.53
CA ARG A 303 0.23 19.89 -27.56
C ARG A 303 0.98 18.64 -27.16
N ILE A 304 2.00 18.31 -27.93
CA ILE A 304 2.80 17.12 -27.69
C ILE A 304 4.11 17.52 -27.03
N ALA A 305 4.53 16.74 -26.02
CA ALA A 305 5.90 16.70 -25.53
C ALA A 305 6.51 15.33 -25.81
N ALA A 306 7.82 15.28 -25.98
CA ALA A 306 8.56 14.03 -26.05
C ALA A 306 9.61 13.96 -24.93
N VAL A 307 9.84 12.75 -24.42
CA VAL A 307 10.88 12.45 -23.43
C VAL A 307 11.63 11.21 -23.90
N GLU A 308 12.94 11.29 -23.98
CA GLU A 308 13.79 10.13 -24.25
C GLU A 308 13.71 9.14 -23.08
N LYS A 309 13.45 7.87 -23.38
CA LYS A 309 13.59 6.80 -22.39
C LYS A 309 15.07 6.55 -22.19
N LYS A 310 15.50 6.40 -20.94
CA LYS A 310 16.85 5.92 -20.65
C LYS A 310 17.05 4.59 -21.36
N SER A 311 18.12 4.48 -22.14
CA SER A 311 18.53 3.23 -22.75
C SER A 311 18.68 2.16 -21.66
N LYS A 312 18.06 1.00 -21.88
CA LYS A 312 18.33 -0.16 -21.04
C LYS A 312 19.80 -0.55 -21.25
N PRO A 313 20.52 -1.01 -20.21
CA PRO A 313 21.87 -1.57 -20.38
C PRO A 313 21.86 -2.61 -21.51
N GLY A 314 22.67 -2.40 -22.55
CA GLY A 314 22.74 -3.28 -23.72
C GLY A 314 21.81 -2.95 -24.90
N SER A 315 20.94 -1.95 -24.80
CA SER A 315 20.11 -1.49 -25.93
C SER A 315 20.71 -0.23 -26.55
N GLN A 316 21.01 -0.28 -27.86
CA GLN A 316 21.62 0.84 -28.59
C GLN A 316 20.63 1.97 -28.97
N ALA A 317 19.31 1.73 -28.89
CA ALA A 317 18.31 2.73 -29.24
C ALA A 317 17.52 3.20 -28.01
N SER A 318 17.68 4.48 -27.64
CA SER A 318 16.79 5.15 -26.69
C SER A 318 15.46 5.45 -27.39
N GLY A 319 14.44 4.62 -27.15
CA GLY A 319 13.08 4.95 -27.61
C GLY A 319 12.55 6.20 -26.91
N ILE A 320 11.58 6.89 -27.50
CA ILE A 320 10.93 8.05 -26.86
C ILE A 320 9.62 7.65 -26.15
N ARG A 321 9.11 8.55 -25.31
CA ARG A 321 7.73 8.58 -24.82
C ARG A 321 7.10 9.89 -25.29
N VAL A 322 6.06 9.75 -26.11
CA VAL A 322 5.20 10.86 -26.53
C VAL A 322 4.17 11.12 -25.43
N ILE A 323 3.92 12.39 -25.14
CA ILE A 323 3.00 12.84 -24.09
C ILE A 323 2.00 13.82 -24.72
N ASP A 324 0.74 13.41 -24.76
CA ASP A 324 -0.38 14.25 -25.17
C ASP A 324 -0.80 15.15 -23.99
N ASP A 325 -0.56 16.47 -24.09
CA ASP A 325 -0.95 17.42 -23.04
C ASP A 325 -2.41 17.86 -23.20
N LEU A 326 -3.30 16.98 -22.74
CA LEU A 326 -4.75 17.18 -22.74
C LEU A 326 -5.24 18.17 -21.66
N ARG A 327 -4.34 18.82 -20.91
CA ARG A 327 -4.70 19.90 -19.99
C ARG A 327 -4.71 21.25 -20.69
N ARG A 328 -3.79 21.48 -21.64
CA ARG A 328 -3.63 22.79 -22.30
C ARG A 328 -4.67 23.09 -23.35
N ASN A 329 -5.25 22.05 -23.95
CA ASN A 329 -6.40 22.17 -24.84
C ASN A 329 -7.74 22.05 -24.09
N MET A 330 -7.72 21.99 -22.75
CA MET A 330 -8.89 21.89 -21.87
C MET A 330 -9.74 20.61 -22.02
N VAL A 331 -9.29 19.62 -22.80
CA VAL A 331 -10.02 18.35 -22.98
C VAL A 331 -10.28 17.66 -21.63
N ASN A 332 -9.27 17.59 -20.77
CA ASN A 332 -9.44 17.00 -19.43
C ASN A 332 -10.40 17.77 -18.51
N SER A 333 -10.57 19.07 -18.73
CA SER A 333 -11.54 19.90 -17.99
C SER A 333 -12.97 19.68 -18.48
N LYS A 334 -13.14 19.20 -19.71
CA LYS A 334 -14.44 18.84 -20.29
C LYS A 334 -14.90 17.41 -19.99
N VAL A 335 -14.10 16.60 -19.30
CA VAL A 335 -14.52 15.28 -18.82
C VAL A 335 -15.37 15.45 -17.56
N ASP A 336 -16.61 15.92 -17.73
CA ASP A 336 -17.56 16.25 -16.65
C ASP A 336 -18.77 15.31 -16.59
N LYS A 337 -19.05 14.57 -17.68
CA LYS A 337 -20.09 13.53 -17.76
C LYS A 337 -19.60 12.13 -17.36
N MET A 338 -18.53 12.06 -16.56
CA MET A 338 -18.06 10.83 -15.92
C MET A 338 -18.35 10.90 -14.42
N ARG A 339 -19.14 9.96 -13.90
CA ARG A 339 -19.56 9.96 -12.49
C ARG A 339 -18.76 9.00 -11.61
N ASN A 340 -18.16 7.96 -12.19
CA ASN A 340 -17.35 6.99 -11.44
C ASN A 340 -15.86 7.37 -11.44
N THR A 341 -15.14 6.94 -10.41
CA THR A 341 -13.68 6.88 -10.37
C THR A 341 -13.23 5.47 -10.03
N THR A 342 -11.92 5.22 -10.01
CA THR A 342 -11.34 3.93 -9.63
C THR A 342 -10.84 3.98 -8.19
N GLN A 343 -11.10 2.93 -7.42
CA GLN A 343 -10.40 2.68 -6.18
C GLN A 343 -9.27 1.68 -6.50
N LEU A 344 -8.01 2.11 -6.40
CA LEU A 344 -6.87 1.24 -6.70
C LEU A 344 -6.41 0.47 -5.45
N PRO A 345 -5.86 -0.75 -5.61
CA PRO A 345 -5.34 -1.52 -4.50
C PRO A 345 -4.11 -0.83 -3.91
N GLY A 346 -3.94 -0.98 -2.60
CA GLY A 346 -2.78 -0.48 -1.88
C GLY A 346 -1.91 -1.63 -1.37
N VAL A 347 -0.83 -1.29 -0.65
CA VAL A 347 0.02 -2.30 0.02
C VAL A 347 -0.77 -3.15 1.02
N LEU A 348 -1.87 -2.62 1.56
CA LEU A 348 -2.80 -3.35 2.43
C LEU A 348 -3.46 -4.53 1.70
N THR A 349 -3.79 -4.36 0.42
CA THR A 349 -4.40 -5.39 -0.42
C THR A 349 -3.49 -6.61 -0.55
N THR A 350 -2.24 -6.39 -0.97
CA THR A 350 -1.24 -7.46 -1.06
C THR A 350 -1.01 -8.14 0.29
N ALA A 351 -0.85 -7.35 1.37
CA ALA A 351 -0.67 -7.91 2.70
C ALA A 351 -1.85 -8.77 3.15
N PHE A 352 -3.09 -8.34 2.88
CA PHE A 352 -4.29 -9.10 3.19
C PHE A 352 -4.32 -10.44 2.42
N ILE A 353 -4.13 -10.41 1.10
CA ILE A 353 -4.14 -11.62 0.26
C ILE A 353 -3.09 -12.63 0.76
N VAL A 354 -1.83 -12.20 0.88
CA VAL A 354 -0.71 -13.06 1.29
C VAL A 354 -0.95 -13.65 2.67
N ASN A 355 -1.43 -12.85 3.62
CA ASN A 355 -1.72 -13.33 4.96
C ASN A 355 -2.82 -14.40 4.97
N ARG A 356 -3.92 -14.20 4.21
CA ARG A 356 -5.03 -15.16 4.16
C ARG A 356 -4.62 -16.49 3.53
N ILE A 357 -3.88 -16.47 2.41
CA ILE A 357 -3.36 -17.68 1.76
C ILE A 357 -2.46 -18.45 2.73
N ARG A 358 -1.52 -17.74 3.37
CA ARG A 358 -0.57 -18.35 4.31
C ARG A 358 -1.28 -18.95 5.53
N SER A 359 -2.15 -18.19 6.19
CA SER A 359 -2.89 -18.66 7.36
C SER A 359 -3.74 -19.89 7.06
N HIS A 360 -4.33 -19.97 5.86
CA HIS A 360 -5.07 -21.16 5.44
C HIS A 360 -4.19 -22.41 5.39
N TRP A 361 -3.02 -22.32 4.74
CA TRP A 361 -2.12 -23.47 4.61
C TRP A 361 -1.44 -23.86 5.93
N GLU A 362 -1.09 -22.88 6.77
CA GLU A 362 -0.58 -23.12 8.11
C GLU A 362 -1.59 -23.89 8.97
N LYS A 363 -2.89 -23.54 8.90
CA LYS A 363 -3.98 -24.28 9.59
C LYS A 363 -4.15 -25.71 9.07
N LYS A 364 -3.87 -25.95 7.79
CA LYS A 364 -3.82 -27.29 7.20
C LYS A 364 -2.51 -28.03 7.50
N GLY A 365 -1.58 -27.45 8.27
CA GLY A 365 -0.29 -28.05 8.60
C GLY A 365 0.66 -28.16 7.40
N ARG A 366 0.45 -27.38 6.34
CA ARG A 366 1.28 -27.37 5.13
C ARG A 366 2.10 -26.09 5.07
N GLN A 367 3.40 -26.24 4.87
CA GLN A 367 4.30 -25.13 4.61
C GLN A 367 4.34 -24.85 3.10
N SER A 368 3.32 -24.17 2.59
CA SER A 368 3.25 -23.82 1.17
C SER A 368 4.02 -22.53 0.89
N LYS A 369 4.74 -22.49 -0.24
CA LYS A 369 5.45 -21.28 -0.68
C LYS A 369 4.51 -20.42 -1.51
N VAL A 370 4.17 -19.23 -1.00
CA VAL A 370 3.34 -18.27 -1.75
C VAL A 370 4.19 -17.58 -2.80
N VAL A 371 3.71 -17.54 -4.04
CA VAL A 371 4.32 -16.81 -5.15
C VAL A 371 3.31 -15.83 -5.75
N CYS A 372 3.82 -14.81 -6.43
CA CYS A 372 3.03 -13.89 -7.23
C CYS A 372 3.40 -14.03 -8.70
N ILE A 373 2.37 -14.07 -9.55
CA ILE A 373 2.46 -13.94 -11.00
C ILE A 373 2.17 -12.47 -11.33
N GLU A 374 3.23 -11.70 -11.62
CA GLU A 374 3.16 -10.32 -12.11
C GLU A 374 2.84 -10.35 -13.62
N ARG A 375 1.76 -9.68 -14.03
CA ARG A 375 1.38 -9.51 -15.45
C ARG A 375 1.14 -8.04 -15.76
N ASP A 376 1.48 -7.65 -17.00
CA ASP A 376 1.29 -6.31 -17.54
C ASP A 376 0.56 -6.45 -18.87
N ILE A 377 -0.56 -5.74 -19.03
CA ILE A 377 -1.31 -5.75 -20.29
C ILE A 377 -0.70 -4.74 -21.26
N SER A 378 -0.17 -5.26 -22.37
CA SER A 378 0.52 -4.47 -23.36
C SER A 378 -0.43 -3.47 -23.99
N GLY A 379 -0.11 -2.19 -23.83
CA GLY A 379 -0.91 -1.12 -24.42
C GLY A 379 -2.31 -1.02 -23.83
N ALA A 380 -2.54 -1.40 -22.57
CA ALA A 380 -3.80 -1.30 -21.83
C ALA A 380 -4.88 -0.38 -22.46
N PHE A 381 -4.66 0.94 -22.51
CA PHE A 381 -5.67 1.88 -23.02
C PHE A 381 -5.97 1.73 -24.52
N ARG A 382 -5.02 1.23 -25.30
CA ARG A 382 -5.15 0.99 -26.75
C ARG A 382 -6.10 -0.16 -27.11
N HIS A 383 -6.44 -1.02 -26.15
CA HIS A 383 -7.46 -2.05 -26.33
C HIS A 383 -8.87 -1.48 -26.49
N ILE A 384 -9.11 -0.25 -26.02
CA ILE A 384 -10.44 0.32 -25.94
C ILE A 384 -10.63 1.38 -27.04
N PRO A 385 -11.56 1.18 -27.99
CA PRO A 385 -11.90 2.19 -28.98
C PRO A 385 -12.57 3.42 -28.39
N LEU A 386 -12.34 4.57 -29.02
CA LEU A 386 -13.09 5.80 -28.80
C LEU A 386 -14.33 5.82 -29.69
N LEU A 387 -15.44 6.38 -29.18
CA LEU A 387 -16.58 6.73 -30.04
C LEU A 387 -16.13 7.65 -31.16
N GLU A 388 -16.54 7.34 -32.40
CA GLU A 388 -16.09 8.03 -33.62
C GLU A 388 -16.23 9.55 -33.50
N TRP A 389 -17.37 10.04 -33.02
CA TRP A 389 -17.64 11.47 -32.88
C TRP A 389 -16.85 12.18 -31.77
N GLU A 390 -16.26 11.44 -30.82
CA GLU A 390 -15.39 12.01 -29.78
C GLU A 390 -13.88 11.95 -30.15
N GLN A 391 -13.51 11.24 -31.22
CA GLN A 391 -12.10 11.16 -31.68
C GLN A 391 -11.54 12.54 -32.06
N ARG A 392 -12.39 13.47 -32.50
CA ARG A 392 -12.03 14.86 -32.83
C ARG A 392 -11.34 15.62 -31.68
N TYR A 393 -11.51 15.21 -30.43
CA TYR A 393 -10.85 15.85 -29.28
C TYR A 393 -9.38 15.42 -29.08
N PHE A 394 -8.94 14.41 -29.82
CA PHE A 394 -7.65 13.74 -29.62
C PHE A 394 -6.82 13.78 -30.90
N VAL A 395 -6.60 15.00 -31.39
CA VAL A 395 -5.86 15.27 -32.62
C VAL A 395 -4.47 15.81 -32.30
N ASN A 396 -3.46 15.30 -32.99
CA ASN A 396 -2.06 15.65 -32.88
C ASN A 396 -1.62 16.37 -34.16
N ARG A 397 -0.93 17.49 -34.01
CA ARG A 397 -0.38 18.29 -35.12
C ARG A 397 1.13 18.38 -34.98
N LEU A 398 1.87 17.98 -36.02
CA LEU A 398 3.33 18.05 -36.06
C LEU A 398 3.79 18.76 -37.33
N ARG A 399 5.04 19.20 -37.35
CA ARG A 399 5.66 19.73 -38.56
C ARG A 399 5.98 18.57 -39.51
N ALA A 400 5.63 18.72 -40.78
CA ALA A 400 5.93 17.70 -41.78
C ALA A 400 7.46 17.48 -41.90
N PRO A 401 7.92 16.25 -42.16
CA PRO A 401 9.32 15.98 -42.47
C PRO A 401 9.74 16.77 -43.72
N VAL A 402 10.99 17.27 -43.74
CA VAL A 402 11.53 18.01 -44.90
C VAL A 402 11.50 17.18 -46.20
N SER A 403 11.50 15.85 -46.08
CA SER A 403 11.49 14.90 -47.18
C SER A 403 10.12 14.70 -47.85
N GLU A 404 9.01 15.16 -47.25
CA GLU A 404 7.67 15.02 -47.83
C GLU A 404 7.26 16.34 -48.51
N PRO A 405 7.24 16.44 -49.85
CA PRO A 405 6.75 17.62 -50.55
C PRO A 405 5.23 17.74 -50.36
N GLY A 406 4.76 18.83 -49.71
CA GLY A 406 3.34 19.03 -49.40
C GLY A 406 3.11 20.07 -48.31
N ASP A 407 2.04 19.87 -47.54
CA ASP A 407 1.66 20.75 -46.42
C ASP A 407 2.76 20.87 -45.36
N GLU A 408 2.84 22.03 -44.70
CA GLU A 408 3.81 22.29 -43.64
C GLU A 408 3.60 21.39 -42.41
N HIS A 409 2.44 20.75 -42.28
CA HIS A 409 2.04 20.00 -41.09
C HIS A 409 1.45 18.63 -41.42
N VAL A 410 1.69 17.67 -40.53
CA VAL A 410 1.05 16.35 -40.53
C VAL A 410 0.16 16.19 -39.31
N TRP A 411 -0.98 15.53 -39.51
CA TRP A 411 -2.03 15.37 -38.52
C TRP A 411 -2.27 13.90 -38.20
N TYR A 412 -2.49 13.62 -36.93
CA TYR A 412 -2.80 12.28 -36.44
C TYR A 412 -4.01 12.36 -35.50
N MET A 413 -4.88 11.37 -35.52
CA MET A 413 -6.03 11.29 -34.62
C MET A 413 -6.06 9.94 -33.91
N HIS A 414 -6.34 9.95 -32.61
CA HIS A 414 -6.48 8.71 -31.85
C HIS A 414 -7.80 8.00 -32.17
N LEU A 415 -7.71 6.69 -32.44
CA LEU A 415 -8.87 5.78 -32.57
C LEU A 415 -9.18 5.04 -31.26
N ARG A 416 -8.22 5.06 -30.33
CA ARG A 416 -8.26 4.37 -29.04
C ARG A 416 -7.99 5.35 -27.90
N LEU A 417 -8.35 4.97 -26.68
CA LEU A 417 -8.10 5.82 -25.50
C LEU A 417 -6.62 6.31 -25.45
N PRO A 418 -6.39 7.64 -25.43
CA PRO A 418 -5.04 8.19 -25.34
C PRO A 418 -4.49 8.14 -23.92
N PHE A 419 -3.17 8.11 -23.82
CA PHE A 419 -2.49 8.38 -22.55
C PHE A 419 -2.68 9.87 -22.20
N GLY A 420 -2.84 10.18 -20.91
CA GLY A 420 -3.01 11.57 -20.45
C GLY A 420 -4.47 12.05 -20.37
N LEU A 421 -5.43 11.32 -20.94
CA LEU A 421 -6.86 11.60 -20.76
C LEU A 421 -7.30 11.13 -19.37
N ARG A 422 -8.03 11.99 -18.67
CA ARG A 422 -8.50 11.79 -17.28
C ARG A 422 -9.38 10.54 -17.15
N SER A 423 -10.22 10.26 -18.14
CA SER A 423 -11.12 9.10 -18.13
C SER A 423 -10.45 7.80 -18.59
N SER A 424 -9.32 7.84 -19.32
CA SER A 424 -8.69 6.62 -19.86
C SER A 424 -8.38 5.55 -18.79
N PRO A 425 -7.74 5.88 -17.64
CA PRO A 425 -7.48 4.88 -16.61
C PRO A 425 -8.76 4.30 -16.02
N VAL A 426 -9.81 5.12 -15.87
CA VAL A 426 -11.10 4.67 -15.32
C VAL A 426 -11.78 3.71 -16.28
N LEU A 427 -11.92 4.09 -17.54
CA LEU A 427 -12.54 3.27 -18.58
C LEU A 427 -11.80 1.95 -18.77
N TRP A 428 -10.46 1.99 -18.78
CA TRP A 428 -9.62 0.78 -18.84
C TRP A 428 -9.84 -0.16 -17.66
N VAL A 429 -9.70 0.36 -16.43
CA VAL A 429 -9.82 -0.46 -15.22
C VAL A 429 -11.22 -1.05 -15.15
N ARG A 430 -12.27 -0.31 -15.48
CA ARG A 430 -13.65 -0.81 -15.49
C ARG A 430 -13.82 -2.01 -16.42
N THR A 431 -13.31 -1.91 -17.65
CA THR A 431 -13.33 -3.00 -18.64
C THR A 431 -12.52 -4.21 -18.18
N TYR A 432 -11.24 -4.02 -17.82
CA TYR A 432 -10.36 -5.14 -17.50
C TYR A 432 -10.63 -5.76 -16.12
N ALA A 433 -11.22 -5.01 -15.19
CA ALA A 433 -11.67 -5.56 -13.90
C ALA A 433 -12.68 -6.71 -14.05
N GLY A 434 -13.45 -6.74 -15.14
CA GLY A 434 -14.30 -7.88 -15.48
C GLY A 434 -13.49 -9.18 -15.61
N VAL A 435 -12.37 -9.14 -16.32
CA VAL A 435 -11.46 -10.28 -16.48
C VAL A 435 -10.91 -10.72 -15.11
N VAL A 436 -10.58 -9.76 -14.24
CA VAL A 436 -10.08 -10.04 -12.89
C VAL A 436 -11.12 -10.73 -12.01
N ARG A 437 -12.37 -10.24 -12.00
CA ARG A 437 -13.47 -10.89 -11.27
C ARG A 437 -13.73 -12.29 -11.80
N LEU A 438 -13.76 -12.44 -13.13
CA LEU A 438 -13.92 -13.74 -13.79
C LEU A 438 -12.80 -14.71 -13.41
N ALA A 439 -11.53 -14.28 -13.48
CA ALA A 439 -10.39 -15.09 -13.09
C ALA A 439 -10.48 -15.56 -11.63
N LYS A 440 -10.89 -14.68 -10.71
CA LYS A 440 -11.09 -15.06 -9.29
C LYS A 440 -12.17 -16.11 -9.14
N ARG A 441 -13.31 -15.96 -9.82
CA ARG A 441 -14.40 -16.96 -9.77
C ARG A 441 -13.98 -18.31 -10.34
N ILE A 442 -13.17 -18.32 -11.39
CA ILE A 442 -12.72 -19.54 -12.06
C ILE A 442 -11.59 -20.22 -11.30
N PHE A 443 -10.62 -19.48 -10.77
CA PHE A 443 -9.38 -20.10 -10.28
C PHE A 443 -9.30 -20.22 -8.75
N CYS A 444 -9.98 -19.35 -7.99
CA CYS A 444 -10.01 -19.44 -6.52
C CYS A 444 -10.98 -20.55 -6.08
N SER A 445 -10.45 -21.65 -5.55
CA SER A 445 -11.23 -22.73 -4.94
C SER A 445 -11.20 -22.65 -3.42
N ALA A 446 -12.11 -23.37 -2.74
CA ALA A 446 -12.13 -23.41 -1.28
C ALA A 446 -10.89 -24.15 -0.71
N ASP A 447 -10.34 -25.07 -1.50
CA ASP A 447 -9.17 -25.87 -1.11
C ASP A 447 -7.85 -25.14 -1.33
N ASP A 448 -7.80 -24.27 -2.33
CA ASP A 448 -6.66 -23.46 -2.71
C ASP A 448 -7.07 -21.98 -2.72
N PRO A 449 -7.02 -21.28 -1.57
CA PRO A 449 -7.28 -19.85 -1.56
C PRO A 449 -6.20 -19.15 -2.38
N GLU A 450 -6.64 -18.39 -3.36
CA GLU A 450 -5.82 -17.59 -4.26
C GLU A 450 -6.38 -16.17 -4.26
N GLY A 451 -5.58 -15.21 -4.71
CA GLY A 451 -6.03 -13.82 -4.78
C GLY A 451 -5.45 -13.10 -5.98
N MET A 452 -6.13 -12.05 -6.42
CA MET A 452 -5.66 -11.21 -7.51
C MET A 452 -5.85 -9.76 -7.15
N GLN A 453 -4.93 -8.90 -7.60
CA GLN A 453 -5.08 -7.45 -7.52
C GLN A 453 -4.76 -6.79 -8.88
N LEU A 454 -5.42 -5.67 -9.16
CA LEU A 454 -5.29 -4.89 -10.39
C LEU A 454 -4.93 -3.43 -10.07
N TYR A 455 -3.77 -2.99 -10.52
CA TYR A 455 -3.32 -1.61 -10.43
C TYR A 455 -3.13 -1.04 -11.84
N ILE A 456 -4.18 -0.46 -12.40
CA ILE A 456 -4.21 0.07 -13.78
C ILE A 456 -3.84 -1.01 -14.80
N ASP A 457 -2.61 -1.04 -15.30
CA ASP A 457 -2.07 -1.96 -16.30
C ASP A 457 -1.30 -3.13 -15.67
N ASP A 458 -0.89 -3.00 -14.41
CA ASP A 458 -0.21 -4.03 -13.64
C ASP A 458 -1.22 -4.91 -12.90
N SER A 459 -1.03 -6.22 -12.90
CA SER A 459 -1.77 -7.15 -12.06
C SER A 459 -0.86 -8.14 -11.34
N GLY A 460 -1.25 -8.52 -10.13
CA GLY A 460 -0.56 -9.53 -9.33
C GLY A 460 -1.52 -10.64 -8.95
N TYR A 461 -1.23 -11.87 -9.36
CA TYR A 461 -1.98 -13.07 -8.98
C TYR A 461 -1.18 -13.89 -7.96
N PHE A 462 -1.76 -14.15 -6.79
CA PHE A 462 -1.12 -14.83 -5.67
C PHE A 462 -1.64 -16.26 -5.55
N THR A 463 -0.72 -17.21 -5.56
CA THR A 463 -1.01 -18.64 -5.44
C THR A 463 0.17 -19.34 -4.74
N VAL A 464 0.09 -20.65 -4.58
CA VAL A 464 1.20 -21.47 -4.10
C VAL A 464 2.08 -21.94 -5.26
N LYS A 465 3.38 -22.09 -5.00
CA LYS A 465 4.39 -22.38 -6.01
C LYS A 465 4.08 -23.65 -6.82
N GLU A 466 3.49 -24.64 -6.17
CA GLU A 466 3.19 -25.96 -6.74
C GLU A 466 2.23 -25.89 -7.94
N VAL A 467 1.34 -24.90 -7.98
CA VAL A 467 0.36 -24.72 -9.07
C VAL A 467 0.65 -23.48 -9.93
N ALA A 468 1.76 -22.78 -9.68
CA ALA A 468 2.06 -21.49 -10.29
C ALA A 468 2.16 -21.55 -11.83
N VAL A 469 2.79 -22.58 -12.40
CA VAL A 469 2.88 -22.74 -13.87
C VAL A 469 1.50 -22.95 -14.48
N ARG A 470 0.69 -23.85 -13.89
CA ARG A 470 -0.70 -24.08 -14.33
C ARG A 470 -1.49 -22.78 -14.32
N ARG A 471 -1.41 -22.02 -13.23
CA ARG A 471 -2.12 -20.73 -13.09
C ARG A 471 -1.62 -19.69 -14.07
N LEU A 472 -0.32 -19.57 -14.27
CA LEU A 472 0.24 -18.67 -15.28
C LEU A 472 -0.33 -18.98 -16.67
N ILE A 473 -0.31 -20.24 -17.10
CA ILE A 473 -0.87 -20.63 -18.40
C ILE A 473 -2.38 -20.37 -18.47
N SER A 474 -3.13 -20.72 -17.42
CA SER A 474 -4.59 -20.49 -17.38
C SER A 474 -4.96 -19.01 -17.48
N LEU A 475 -4.19 -18.14 -16.81
CA LEU A 475 -4.36 -16.70 -16.81
C LEU A 475 -4.05 -16.09 -18.18
N LEU A 476 -2.94 -16.49 -18.80
CA LEU A 476 -2.58 -16.03 -20.15
C LEU A 476 -3.57 -16.53 -21.19
N LEU A 477 -4.03 -17.78 -21.05
CA LEU A 477 -5.04 -18.35 -21.92
C LEU A 477 -6.36 -17.59 -21.81
N LEU A 478 -6.79 -17.22 -20.61
CA LEU A 478 -7.99 -16.40 -20.39
C LEU A 478 -7.87 -15.01 -21.06
N ASP A 479 -6.75 -14.32 -20.85
CA ASP A 479 -6.52 -13.00 -21.46
C ASP A 479 -6.55 -13.07 -22.99
N GLU A 480 -5.79 -14.00 -23.60
CA GLU A 480 -5.73 -14.18 -25.05
C GLU A 480 -7.07 -14.65 -25.63
N THR A 481 -7.81 -15.49 -24.90
CA THR A 481 -9.18 -15.90 -25.26
C THR A 481 -10.08 -14.68 -25.39
N LEU A 482 -9.92 -13.70 -24.50
CA LEU A 482 -10.70 -12.47 -24.47
C LEU A 482 -10.09 -11.33 -25.30
N GLY A 483 -8.96 -11.57 -25.98
CA GLY A 483 -8.31 -10.59 -26.87
C GLY A 483 -7.44 -9.56 -26.15
N PHE A 484 -7.09 -9.76 -24.88
CA PHE A 484 -6.16 -8.91 -24.16
C PHE A 484 -4.72 -9.37 -24.38
N MET A 485 -3.89 -8.46 -24.91
CA MET A 485 -2.49 -8.76 -25.22
C MET A 485 -1.59 -8.60 -23.99
N ASN A 486 -0.88 -9.66 -23.63
CA ASN A 486 0.09 -9.62 -22.55
C ASN A 486 1.43 -9.03 -23.01
N ALA A 487 2.08 -8.24 -22.14
CA ALA A 487 3.47 -7.85 -22.31
C ALA A 487 4.40 -8.98 -21.80
N TYR A 488 4.46 -10.09 -22.54
CA TYR A 488 5.18 -11.31 -22.15
C TYR A 488 6.58 -11.09 -21.54
N PRO A 489 7.47 -10.22 -22.10
CA PRO A 489 8.79 -9.97 -21.51
C PRO A 489 8.77 -9.32 -20.12
N LYS A 490 7.62 -8.82 -19.65
CA LYS A 490 7.42 -8.24 -18.32
C LYS A 490 6.80 -9.21 -17.31
N ILE A 491 6.31 -10.37 -17.75
CA ILE A 491 5.73 -11.37 -16.84
C ILE A 491 6.81 -11.85 -15.88
N ARG A 492 6.49 -11.92 -14.58
CA ARG A 492 7.38 -12.50 -13.56
C ARG A 492 6.60 -13.44 -12.67
N VAL A 493 7.25 -14.48 -12.17
CA VAL A 493 6.68 -15.40 -11.18
C VAL A 493 7.69 -15.59 -10.06
N GLY A 494 7.33 -15.30 -8.81
CA GLY A 494 8.26 -15.57 -7.72
C GLY A 494 7.78 -15.17 -6.34
N GLU A 495 8.61 -15.51 -5.35
CA GLU A 495 8.41 -15.18 -3.94
C GLU A 495 8.81 -13.72 -3.64
N ARG A 496 9.44 -13.01 -4.58
CA ARG A 496 9.86 -11.61 -4.42
C ARG A 496 9.33 -10.67 -5.50
N PRO A 497 8.01 -10.44 -5.59
CA PRO A 497 7.44 -9.63 -6.65
C PRO A 497 7.65 -8.13 -6.40
N HIS A 498 7.67 -7.35 -7.49
CA HIS A 498 7.70 -5.88 -7.41
C HIS A 498 6.31 -5.30 -7.69
N LEU A 499 5.56 -5.00 -6.64
CA LEU A 499 4.16 -4.54 -6.76
C LEU A 499 4.00 -3.15 -6.14
N LEU A 500 3.23 -2.27 -6.80
CA LEU A 500 2.94 -0.91 -6.32
C LEU A 500 4.21 -0.07 -6.06
N GLY A 501 5.31 -0.47 -6.72
CA GLY A 501 6.63 0.11 -6.57
C GLY A 501 7.45 -0.39 -5.38
N PHE A 502 6.96 -1.36 -4.61
CA PHE A 502 7.66 -1.98 -3.48
C PHE A 502 8.14 -3.39 -3.84
N GLU A 503 9.19 -3.85 -3.16
CA GLU A 503 9.65 -5.23 -3.22
C GLU A 503 8.99 -6.00 -2.08
N TRP A 504 8.39 -7.15 -2.38
CA TRP A 504 7.80 -8.02 -1.37
C TRP A 504 8.72 -9.22 -1.12
N ASP A 505 8.66 -9.78 0.08
CA ASP A 505 9.14 -11.14 0.36
C ASP A 505 7.93 -11.94 0.84
N LEU A 506 7.48 -12.90 0.02
CA LEU A 506 6.29 -13.72 0.29
C LEU A 506 6.62 -14.94 1.15
N SER A 507 7.91 -15.34 1.20
CA SER A 507 8.39 -16.43 2.07
C SER A 507 8.35 -16.00 3.54
N GLU A 508 8.77 -14.76 3.79
CA GLU A 508 8.65 -14.03 5.04
C GLU A 508 7.78 -12.79 4.78
N PRO A 509 6.42 -12.92 4.75
CA PRO A 509 5.47 -11.90 4.34
C PRO A 509 5.86 -10.52 4.86
N SER A 510 6.55 -9.77 4.00
CA SER A 510 7.13 -8.48 4.31
C SER A 510 7.27 -7.66 3.04
N VAL A 511 7.41 -6.35 3.23
CA VAL A 511 7.51 -5.37 2.16
C VAL A 511 8.67 -4.42 2.45
N GLY A 512 9.40 -4.05 1.41
CA GLY A 512 10.54 -3.17 1.47
C GLY A 512 10.65 -2.25 0.26
N LEU A 513 11.66 -1.40 0.29
CA LEU A 513 12.05 -0.60 -0.86
C LEU A 513 13.01 -1.40 -1.75
N PRO A 514 12.79 -1.43 -3.07
CA PRO A 514 13.81 -1.89 -4.01
C PRO A 514 15.11 -1.10 -3.80
N LEU A 515 16.25 -1.80 -3.86
CA LEU A 515 17.58 -1.25 -3.57
C LEU A 515 17.86 0.07 -4.31
N GLU A 516 17.59 0.11 -5.62
CA GLU A 516 17.80 1.31 -6.43
C GLU A 516 16.97 2.53 -5.96
N LYS A 517 15.72 2.28 -5.53
CA LYS A 517 14.84 3.35 -5.02
C LYS A 517 15.28 3.82 -3.66
N ARG A 518 15.76 2.90 -2.81
CA ARG A 518 16.35 3.19 -1.50
C ARG A 518 17.55 4.13 -1.66
N ASP A 519 18.50 3.75 -2.50
CA ASP A 519 19.75 4.51 -2.69
C ASP A 519 19.48 5.88 -3.33
N ARG A 520 18.55 5.95 -4.29
CA ARG A 520 18.10 7.21 -4.87
C ARG A 520 17.46 8.13 -3.83
N LEU A 521 16.61 7.59 -2.95
CA LEU A 521 15.98 8.37 -1.89
C LEU A 521 17.02 8.90 -0.90
N LEU A 522 17.98 8.09 -0.48
CA LEU A 522 19.09 8.51 0.36
C LEU A 522 19.89 9.65 -0.28
N SER A 523 20.29 9.48 -1.54
CA SER A 523 21.01 10.49 -2.30
C SER A 523 20.23 11.80 -2.40
N GLU A 524 18.92 11.74 -2.62
CA GLU A 524 18.08 12.94 -2.69
C GLU A 524 17.96 13.67 -1.35
N ILE A 525 17.89 12.94 -0.23
CA ILE A 525 17.92 13.52 1.12
C ILE A 525 19.28 14.16 1.40
N ASP A 526 20.37 13.44 1.13
CA ASP A 526 21.74 13.91 1.36
C ASP A 526 22.01 15.21 0.59
N ILE A 527 21.64 15.26 -0.68
CA ILE A 527 21.83 16.49 -1.48
C ILE A 527 21.01 17.65 -0.92
N LEU A 528 19.79 17.41 -0.42
CA LEU A 528 18.99 18.48 0.19
C LEU A 528 19.64 19.00 1.48
N LEU A 529 20.12 18.10 2.35
CA LEU A 529 20.81 18.42 3.59
C LEU A 529 22.13 19.16 3.33
N SER A 530 22.95 18.70 2.39
CA SER A 530 24.20 19.36 1.99
C SER A 530 23.96 20.73 1.35
N SER A 531 22.90 20.89 0.54
CA SER A 531 22.53 22.19 -0.05
C SER A 531 22.14 23.20 1.04
N HIS A 532 21.38 22.75 2.04
CA HIS A 532 21.04 23.57 3.19
C HIS A 532 22.27 23.93 4.04
N ALA A 533 23.16 22.97 4.31
CA ALA A 533 24.37 23.22 5.10
C ALA A 533 25.32 24.24 4.44
N SER A 534 25.40 24.22 3.10
CA SER A 534 26.29 25.12 2.35
C SER A 534 25.69 26.50 2.08
N THR A 535 24.40 26.60 1.75
CA THR A 535 23.78 27.87 1.28
C THR A 535 22.60 28.35 2.12
N GLY A 536 22.09 27.52 3.04
CA GLY A 536 20.83 27.73 3.75
C GLY A 536 19.57 27.57 2.89
N LYS A 537 19.71 27.43 1.55
CA LYS A 537 18.61 27.41 0.57
C LYS A 537 18.55 26.08 -0.18
N VAL A 538 17.36 25.71 -0.62
CA VAL A 538 17.09 24.47 -1.38
C VAL A 538 16.17 24.76 -2.56
N GLU A 539 16.28 23.96 -3.63
CA GLU A 539 15.43 24.10 -4.81
C GLU A 539 13.99 23.62 -4.51
N ILE A 540 13.00 24.45 -4.85
CA ILE A 540 11.58 24.17 -4.58
C ILE A 540 11.13 22.89 -5.28
N ALA A 541 11.51 22.70 -6.54
CA ALA A 541 11.15 21.51 -7.32
C ALA A 541 11.68 20.22 -6.65
N ARG A 542 12.88 20.27 -6.08
CA ARG A 542 13.51 19.15 -5.39
C ARG A 542 12.81 18.83 -4.08
N VAL A 543 12.44 19.83 -3.28
CA VAL A 543 11.64 19.63 -2.06
C VAL A 543 10.31 18.97 -2.39
N LYS A 544 9.58 19.45 -3.42
CA LYS A 544 8.31 18.86 -3.83
C LYS A 544 8.45 17.40 -4.28
N SER A 545 9.48 17.12 -5.10
CA SER A 545 9.79 15.77 -5.59
C SER A 545 10.11 14.83 -4.43
N LEU A 546 10.98 15.24 -3.51
CA LEU A 546 11.34 14.44 -2.34
C LEU A 546 10.14 14.20 -1.42
N ALA A 547 9.35 15.24 -1.11
CA ALA A 547 8.16 15.11 -0.26
C ALA A 547 7.15 14.10 -0.81
N GLY A 548 6.94 14.08 -2.13
CA GLY A 548 6.11 13.07 -2.80
C GLY A 548 6.64 11.65 -2.58
N LYS A 549 7.96 11.44 -2.74
CA LYS A 549 8.58 10.13 -2.54
C LYS A 549 8.60 9.68 -1.07
N LEU A 550 8.83 10.60 -0.13
CA LEU A 550 8.76 10.31 1.30
C LEU A 550 7.32 9.99 1.74
N SER A 551 6.32 10.66 1.15
CA SER A 551 4.91 10.33 1.37
C SER A 551 4.56 8.93 0.86
N TRP A 552 5.05 8.58 -0.33
CA TRP A 552 4.94 7.22 -0.88
C TRP A 552 5.60 6.17 0.04
N LEU A 553 6.80 6.43 0.56
CA LEU A 553 7.45 5.56 1.56
C LEU A 553 6.58 5.37 2.83
N CYS A 554 5.86 6.41 3.25
CA CYS A 554 4.99 6.32 4.42
C CYS A 554 3.79 5.38 4.22
N HIS A 555 3.51 4.88 3.01
CA HIS A 555 2.51 3.84 2.78
C HIS A 555 2.93 2.49 3.41
N VAL A 556 4.22 2.14 3.36
CA VAL A 556 4.75 0.94 4.03
C VAL A 556 5.25 1.25 5.44
N CYS A 557 5.75 2.47 5.67
CA CYS A 557 6.26 2.90 6.97
C CYS A 557 5.44 4.08 7.53
N ARG A 558 4.23 3.80 8.01
CA ARG A 558 3.31 4.83 8.53
C ARG A 558 3.89 5.64 9.69
N ALA A 559 4.79 5.06 10.46
CA ALA A 559 5.48 5.72 11.57
C ALA A 559 6.33 6.92 11.16
N LEU A 560 6.74 7.05 9.89
CA LEU A 560 7.48 8.20 9.39
C LEU A 560 6.60 9.39 9.00
N ARG A 561 5.28 9.20 8.90
CA ARG A 561 4.33 10.26 8.51
C ARG A 561 4.43 11.57 9.32
N PRO A 562 4.60 11.57 10.66
CA PRO A 562 4.75 12.83 11.41
C PRO A 562 5.95 13.66 10.93
N CYS A 563 7.02 13.02 10.46
CA CYS A 563 8.24 13.67 9.97
C CYS A 563 8.02 14.43 8.64
N LEU A 564 6.92 14.18 7.93
CA LEU A 564 6.58 14.94 6.72
C LEU A 564 6.10 16.36 7.02
N THR A 565 5.66 16.64 8.25
CA THR A 565 4.96 17.89 8.57
C THR A 565 5.83 19.12 8.27
N ASN A 566 7.10 19.10 8.66
CA ASN A 566 7.98 20.25 8.47
C ASN A 566 8.50 20.36 7.02
N VAL A 567 8.53 19.24 6.28
CA VAL A 567 8.79 19.24 4.84
C VAL A 567 7.62 19.89 4.10
N TYR A 568 6.38 19.52 4.42
CA TYR A 568 5.17 20.14 3.85
C TYR A 568 5.03 21.62 4.24
N ALA A 569 5.40 22.00 5.47
CA ALA A 569 5.43 23.40 5.87
C ALA A 569 6.40 24.23 4.99
N THR A 570 7.54 23.65 4.62
CA THR A 570 8.49 24.27 3.68
C THR A 570 7.86 24.43 2.29
N MET A 571 7.15 23.41 1.79
CA MET A 571 6.43 23.49 0.51
C MET A 571 5.32 24.55 0.51
N ALA A 572 4.49 24.59 1.55
CA ALA A 572 3.41 25.56 1.68
C ALA A 572 3.95 27.00 1.73
N SER A 573 5.07 27.20 2.40
CA SER A 573 5.80 28.48 2.41
C SER A 573 6.28 28.84 1.00
N ALA A 574 6.82 27.88 0.26
CA ALA A 574 7.26 28.07 -1.13
C ALA A 574 6.11 28.44 -2.07
N ASP A 575 4.95 27.80 -1.93
CA ASP A 575 3.78 28.09 -2.75
C ASP A 575 3.21 29.49 -2.44
N THR A 576 3.21 29.89 -1.18
CA THR A 576 2.83 31.25 -0.77
C THR A 576 3.78 32.30 -1.37
N LEU A 577 5.09 32.07 -1.27
CA LEU A 577 6.08 32.99 -1.84
C LEU A 577 6.04 33.03 -3.37
N ARG A 578 5.75 31.92 -4.06
CA ARG A 578 5.63 31.90 -5.52
C ARG A 578 4.45 32.71 -6.06
N LYS A 579 3.38 32.87 -5.28
CA LYS A 579 2.30 33.81 -5.63
C LYS A 579 2.80 35.25 -5.71
N GLN A 580 3.77 35.61 -4.86
CA GLN A 580 4.39 36.94 -4.85
C GLN A 580 5.59 37.03 -5.81
N TYR A 581 6.33 35.94 -5.97
CA TYR A 581 7.58 35.86 -6.74
C TYR A 581 7.59 34.62 -7.66
N PRO A 582 6.93 34.67 -8.84
CA PRO A 582 6.75 33.49 -9.71
C PRO A 582 8.05 32.83 -10.16
N TYR A 583 9.12 33.62 -10.32
CA TYR A 583 10.44 33.14 -10.76
C TYR A 583 11.31 32.57 -9.64
N MET A 584 10.82 32.54 -8.39
CA MET A 584 11.55 31.97 -7.27
C MET A 584 11.77 30.47 -7.50
N LYS A 585 13.05 30.07 -7.52
CA LYS A 585 13.49 28.67 -7.65
C LYS A 585 13.95 28.07 -6.32
N HIS A 586 14.36 28.90 -5.36
CA HIS A 586 14.98 28.47 -4.11
C HIS A 586 14.25 29.04 -2.90
N ILE A 587 14.21 28.29 -1.80
CA ILE A 587 13.63 28.68 -0.52
C ILE A 587 14.54 28.22 0.64
N PRO A 588 14.58 28.91 1.79
CA PRO A 588 15.17 28.35 3.00
C PRO A 588 14.45 27.07 3.43
N LEU A 589 15.20 26.01 3.74
CA LEU A 589 14.64 24.82 4.37
C LEU A 589 14.28 25.15 5.83
N ALA A 590 13.08 24.78 6.28
CA ALA A 590 12.71 24.98 7.68
C ALA A 590 13.70 24.25 8.60
N LYS A 591 14.26 24.93 9.61
CA LYS A 591 15.22 24.33 10.55
C LYS A 591 14.68 23.06 11.23
N ALA A 592 13.37 23.02 11.48
CA ALA A 592 12.68 21.86 12.06
C ALA A 592 12.55 20.67 11.08
N ALA A 593 12.70 20.88 9.76
CA ALA A 593 12.67 19.80 8.78
C ALA A 593 13.99 19.01 8.73
N ILE A 594 15.10 19.59 9.18
CA ILE A 594 16.41 18.92 9.20
C ILE A 594 16.39 17.64 10.05
N PRO A 595 15.99 17.67 11.34
CA PRO A 595 15.94 16.44 12.13
C PRO A 595 14.93 15.42 11.59
N ASP A 596 13.87 15.87 10.92
CA ASP A 596 12.90 14.97 10.27
C ASP A 596 13.50 14.26 9.06
N LEU A 597 14.29 14.96 8.25
CA LEU A 597 15.01 14.38 7.11
C LEU A 597 16.11 13.42 7.57
N GLU A 598 16.81 13.73 8.66
CA GLU A 598 17.79 12.82 9.27
C GLU A 598 17.13 11.55 9.81
N ILE A 599 15.89 11.64 10.31
CA ILE A 599 15.09 10.46 10.67
C ILE A 599 14.81 9.59 9.43
N PHE A 600 14.34 10.19 8.34
CA PHE A 600 14.13 9.46 7.09
C PHE A 600 15.42 8.82 6.61
N ARG A 601 16.51 9.59 6.57
CA ARG A 601 17.84 9.10 6.19
C ARG A 601 18.28 7.92 7.03
N THR A 602 18.17 8.02 8.35
CA THR A 602 18.52 6.95 9.29
C THR A 602 17.65 5.72 9.06
N ALA A 603 16.33 5.88 8.93
CA ALA A 603 15.40 4.79 8.72
C ALA A 603 15.71 4.03 7.42
N ILE A 604 16.08 4.75 6.35
CA ILE A 604 16.42 4.18 5.04
C ILE A 604 17.82 3.55 5.06
N ALA A 605 18.80 4.17 5.71
CA ALA A 605 20.19 3.72 5.76
C ALA A 605 20.43 2.52 6.69
N TYR A 606 19.59 2.30 7.72
CA TYR A 606 19.77 1.22 8.70
C TYR A 606 19.70 -0.20 8.09
N GLY A 607 19.47 -0.34 6.78
CA GLY A 607 19.53 -1.61 6.03
C GLY A 607 20.90 -2.09 5.60
N ASP A 608 21.94 -1.24 5.63
CA ASP A 608 23.24 -1.55 5.00
C ASP A 608 24.32 -2.04 5.96
N ALA A 609 24.10 -1.94 7.28
CA ALA A 609 25.08 -2.44 8.24
C ALA A 609 25.04 -3.97 8.21
N GLY A 610 25.94 -4.57 7.43
CA GLY A 610 26.15 -6.01 7.26
C GLY A 610 26.57 -6.76 8.52
N THR A 611 25.93 -6.50 9.66
CA THR A 611 25.94 -7.41 10.80
C THR A 611 25.21 -8.67 10.35
N SER A 612 26.01 -9.68 10.01
CA SER A 612 25.65 -10.98 9.43
C SER A 612 24.76 -11.86 10.31
N GLU A 613 24.05 -11.31 11.29
CA GLU A 613 23.17 -12.07 12.17
C GLU A 613 21.83 -11.32 12.37
N ASN A 614 20.83 -11.72 11.58
CA ASN A 614 19.39 -11.64 11.87
C ASN A 614 18.67 -10.29 12.02
N ASN A 615 19.28 -9.14 11.75
CA ASN A 615 18.55 -7.86 11.77
C ASN A 615 18.76 -7.06 10.48
N GLY A 616 18.22 -7.54 9.36
CA GLY A 616 18.03 -6.71 8.16
C GLY A 616 17.32 -5.41 8.54
N GLY A 617 17.73 -4.28 7.95
CA GLY A 617 17.23 -2.97 8.37
C GLY A 617 15.72 -2.80 8.26
N TYR A 618 15.19 -1.89 9.09
CA TYR A 618 13.73 -1.75 9.31
C TYR A 618 12.91 -1.48 8.04
N LEU A 619 13.48 -0.84 7.02
CA LEU A 619 12.76 -0.50 5.78
C LEU A 619 13.00 -1.47 4.62
N SER A 620 13.91 -2.44 4.77
CA SER A 620 14.06 -3.50 3.76
C SER A 620 13.07 -4.64 3.97
N ARG A 621 12.57 -4.84 5.21
CA ARG A 621 11.59 -5.89 5.53
C ARG A 621 10.61 -5.45 6.62
N ILE A 622 9.55 -4.74 6.23
CA ILE A 622 8.42 -4.43 7.10
C ILE A 622 7.42 -5.59 7.01
N PRO A 623 7.11 -6.32 8.10
CA PRO A 623 6.20 -7.46 8.00
C PRO A 623 4.81 -7.04 7.50
N ALA A 624 4.25 -7.80 6.57
CA ALA A 624 2.97 -7.52 5.92
C ALA A 624 1.81 -7.42 6.92
N THR A 625 1.84 -8.25 7.97
CA THR A 625 0.87 -8.23 9.08
C THR A 625 0.78 -6.87 9.77
N PHE A 626 1.84 -6.05 9.72
CA PHE A 626 1.91 -4.76 10.37
C PHE A 626 1.09 -3.71 9.61
N LEU A 627 0.84 -3.95 8.33
CA LEU A 627 0.00 -3.10 7.50
C LEU A 627 -1.48 -3.34 7.83
N ILE A 628 -1.91 -4.61 7.88
CA ILE A 628 -3.32 -5.02 8.08
C ILE A 628 -3.81 -4.94 9.53
N GLY A 629 -2.96 -4.52 10.48
CA GLY A 629 -3.37 -4.37 11.88
C GLY A 629 -3.30 -5.65 12.70
N TYR A 630 -2.55 -6.65 12.24
CA TYR A 630 -2.33 -7.95 12.88
C TYR A 630 -3.59 -8.80 13.03
N SER A 631 -3.62 -9.93 12.31
CA SER A 631 -4.58 -11.00 12.58
C SER A 631 -4.23 -11.62 13.93
N LEU A 632 -5.04 -11.32 14.93
CA LEU A 632 -5.00 -12.01 16.22
C LEU A 632 -6.02 -13.15 16.13
N ASP A 633 -5.61 -14.27 15.54
CA ASP A 633 -6.42 -15.49 15.49
C ASP A 633 -6.81 -15.93 16.92
N GLU A 634 -7.96 -16.62 17.07
CA GLU A 634 -8.55 -16.97 18.38
C GLU A 634 -7.63 -17.80 19.30
N ASP A 635 -6.66 -18.54 18.74
CA ASP A 635 -5.68 -19.39 19.46
C ASP A 635 -4.41 -18.62 19.89
N PHE A 636 -4.54 -17.33 20.22
CA PHE A 636 -3.38 -16.45 20.31
C PHE A 636 -2.45 -16.70 21.51
N ASP A 637 -1.16 -16.74 21.22
CA ASP A 637 -0.08 -16.71 22.22
C ASP A 637 0.06 -15.30 22.79
N VAL A 638 -0.20 -15.16 24.10
CA VAL A 638 -0.11 -13.90 24.86
C VAL A 638 1.26 -13.24 24.69
N ASP A 639 2.27 -14.02 24.31
CA ASP A 639 3.64 -13.56 24.10
C ASP A 639 3.88 -12.81 22.79
N ARG A 640 2.88 -12.66 21.91
CA ARG A 640 3.06 -12.03 20.61
C ARG A 640 2.58 -10.58 20.49
N VAL A 641 1.91 -10.02 21.50
CA VAL A 641 1.44 -8.62 21.50
C VAL A 641 1.76 -7.95 22.83
N THR A 642 2.13 -6.67 22.77
CA THR A 642 2.22 -5.81 23.95
C THR A 642 0.90 -5.06 24.13
N VAL A 643 0.30 -5.13 25.31
CA VAL A 643 -0.85 -4.28 25.67
C VAL A 643 -0.37 -3.21 26.65
N CYS A 644 -0.53 -1.97 26.24
CA CYS A 644 -0.19 -0.78 27.00
C CYS A 644 -1.48 -0.14 27.49
N VAL A 645 -1.62 0.13 28.77
CA VAL A 645 -2.72 0.92 29.33
C VAL A 645 -2.13 2.14 29.96
N SER A 646 -2.66 3.32 29.69
CA SER A 646 -2.11 4.56 30.22
C SER A 646 -3.19 5.52 30.63
N ASP A 647 -2.86 6.34 31.62
CA ASP A 647 -3.72 7.42 32.09
C ASP A 647 -2.88 8.64 32.49
N ALA A 648 -3.51 9.82 32.42
CA ALA A 648 -2.95 11.05 32.93
C ALA A 648 -4.01 11.92 33.60
N CYS A 649 -3.62 12.51 34.73
CA CYS A 649 -4.40 13.53 35.41
C CYS A 649 -3.52 14.74 35.77
N CYS A 650 -4.10 15.77 36.40
CA CYS A 650 -3.36 16.97 36.80
C CYS A 650 -2.27 16.70 37.84
N THR A 651 -2.31 15.57 38.54
CA THR A 651 -1.35 15.23 39.61
C THR A 651 -0.28 14.25 39.19
N GLY A 652 -0.48 13.52 38.08
CA GLY A 652 0.39 12.43 37.71
C GLY A 652 0.07 11.82 36.35
N ILE A 653 1.01 11.03 35.86
CA ILE A 653 0.80 10.08 34.75
C ILE A 653 1.12 8.68 35.24
N ALA A 654 0.44 7.68 34.71
CA ALA A 654 0.71 6.28 35.03
C ALA A 654 0.40 5.38 33.85
N GLY A 655 0.89 4.15 33.93
CA GLY A 655 0.55 3.14 32.94
C GLY A 655 1.02 1.76 33.32
N THR A 656 0.47 0.79 32.60
CA THR A 656 0.79 -0.63 32.72
C THR A 656 1.12 -1.21 31.35
N VAL A 657 2.12 -2.09 31.30
CA VAL A 657 2.56 -2.73 30.07
C VAL A 657 2.56 -4.24 30.27
N ILE A 658 1.77 -4.96 29.48
CA ILE A 658 1.63 -6.41 29.51
C ILE A 658 2.28 -6.96 28.23
N THR A 659 3.28 -7.82 28.38
CA THR A 659 4.05 -8.36 27.25
C THR A 659 4.84 -9.60 27.66
N GLY A 660 4.84 -10.65 26.83
CA GLY A 660 5.69 -11.83 27.02
C GLY A 660 5.43 -12.52 28.36
N GLY A 661 4.16 -12.72 28.68
CA GLY A 661 3.70 -13.29 29.96
C GLY A 661 4.03 -12.45 31.20
N ARG A 662 4.51 -11.22 31.03
CA ARG A 662 4.90 -10.32 32.13
C ARG A 662 4.10 -9.04 32.09
N ALA A 663 3.94 -8.45 33.27
CA ALA A 663 3.27 -7.17 33.43
C ALA A 663 4.14 -6.20 34.22
N TYR A 664 4.18 -4.97 33.75
CA TYR A 664 4.96 -3.86 34.30
C TYR A 664 4.03 -2.71 34.62
N TRP A 665 4.37 -1.90 35.63
CA TRP A 665 3.65 -0.68 35.92
C TRP A 665 4.63 0.46 36.20
N PHE A 666 4.19 1.68 35.92
CA PHE A 666 4.92 2.90 36.27
C PHE A 666 3.93 3.98 36.73
N MET A 667 4.44 4.91 37.52
CA MET A 667 3.75 6.15 37.82
C MET A 667 4.76 7.27 37.96
N MET A 668 4.34 8.49 37.66
CA MET A 668 5.10 9.69 37.91
C MET A 668 4.18 10.79 38.40
N GLN A 669 4.55 11.39 39.51
CA GLN A 669 3.89 12.58 39.99
C GLN A 669 4.35 13.78 39.19
N LEU A 670 3.40 14.64 38.83
CA LEU A 670 3.69 15.86 38.10
C LEU A 670 4.09 16.95 39.10
N PRO A 671 5.35 17.43 39.09
CA PRO A 671 5.71 18.63 39.83
C PRO A 671 5.07 19.87 39.18
N ASP A 672 5.26 21.02 39.82
CA ASP A 672 4.92 22.32 39.24
C ASP A 672 5.44 22.45 37.79
N PRO A 673 4.61 22.90 36.82
CA PRO A 673 4.97 22.88 35.41
C PRO A 673 6.26 23.61 35.06
N LEU A 674 6.56 24.73 35.73
CA LEU A 674 7.79 25.50 35.49
C LEU A 674 9.06 24.75 35.91
N ASN A 675 8.94 23.87 36.90
CA ASN A 675 10.05 23.10 37.45
C ASN A 675 10.04 21.64 36.95
N SER A 676 9.09 21.29 36.09
CA SER A 676 8.92 19.94 35.59
C SER A 676 9.92 19.65 34.48
N PRO A 677 10.66 18.52 34.51
CA PRO A 677 11.48 18.10 33.38
C PRO A 677 10.64 17.81 32.11
N LEU A 678 9.31 17.82 32.23
CA LEU A 678 8.39 17.67 31.10
C LEU A 678 8.15 18.95 30.32
N SER A 679 8.47 20.14 30.86
CA SER A 679 8.22 21.42 30.19
C SER A 679 8.89 21.51 28.82
N ASP A 680 10.00 20.77 28.65
CA ASP A 680 10.75 20.69 27.40
C ASP A 680 10.01 19.89 26.31
N LEU A 681 9.13 18.96 26.70
CA LEU A 681 8.37 18.11 25.79
C LEU A 681 6.93 18.58 25.62
N ILE A 682 6.34 19.10 26.70
CA ILE A 682 4.96 19.55 26.75
C ILE A 682 4.97 20.97 27.27
N GLN A 683 4.74 21.92 26.38
CA GLN A 683 4.48 23.30 26.79
C GLN A 683 3.19 23.32 27.62
N PRO A 684 3.21 23.70 28.91
CA PRO A 684 2.02 23.67 29.75
C PRO A 684 1.05 24.79 29.36
N ALA A 685 -0.26 24.55 29.49
CA ALA A 685 -1.26 25.60 29.25
C ALA A 685 -1.28 26.66 30.36
N ASN A 686 -0.80 26.30 31.56
CA ASN A 686 -0.68 27.18 32.71
C ASN A 686 0.66 26.93 33.40
N ALA A 687 1.38 28.00 33.71
CA ALA A 687 2.72 27.91 34.28
C ALA A 687 2.73 27.38 35.74
N VAL A 688 1.64 27.57 36.49
CA VAL A 688 1.55 27.28 37.93
C VAL A 688 1.02 25.87 38.20
N LYS A 689 0.17 25.34 37.32
CA LYS A 689 -0.40 24.01 37.51
C LYS A 689 -0.78 23.34 36.20
N TRP A 690 -0.61 22.02 36.16
CA TRP A 690 -1.20 21.20 35.12
C TRP A 690 -2.74 21.31 35.20
N SER A 691 -3.36 21.44 34.04
CA SER A 691 -4.77 21.71 33.85
C SER A 691 -5.40 20.66 32.94
N HIS A 692 -6.74 20.66 32.86
CA HIS A 692 -7.47 19.78 31.95
C HIS A 692 -7.05 19.95 30.48
N ARG A 693 -6.53 21.12 30.09
CA ARG A 693 -6.01 21.37 28.73
C ARG A 693 -4.69 20.65 28.45
N ASP A 694 -4.05 20.11 29.48
CA ASP A 694 -2.77 19.42 29.40
C ASP A 694 -2.93 17.90 29.37
N MET A 695 -4.16 17.38 29.53
CA MET A 695 -4.40 15.93 29.68
C MET A 695 -4.01 15.15 28.43
N ALA A 696 -4.44 15.57 27.25
CA ALA A 696 -4.10 14.88 26.01
C ALA A 696 -2.58 14.75 25.76
N PRO A 697 -1.75 15.81 25.87
CA PRO A 697 -0.30 15.64 25.74
C PRO A 697 0.34 14.87 26.89
N LEU A 698 -0.15 14.97 28.12
CA LEU A 698 0.36 14.19 29.26
C LEU A 698 0.06 12.69 29.11
N GLU A 699 -1.12 12.34 28.61
CA GLU A 699 -1.49 10.94 28.34
C GLU A 699 -0.73 10.38 27.16
N LEU A 700 -0.48 11.19 26.14
CA LEU A 700 0.40 10.81 25.04
C LEU A 700 1.84 10.56 25.54
N LEU A 701 2.30 11.33 26.53
CA LEU A 701 3.59 11.06 27.19
C LEU A 701 3.55 9.77 28.02
N ALA A 702 2.43 9.45 28.68
CA ALA A 702 2.25 8.16 29.34
C ALA A 702 2.32 7.01 28.33
N CYS A 703 1.66 7.13 27.17
CA CYS A 703 1.81 6.18 26.06
C CYS A 703 3.26 6.08 25.58
N TYR A 704 3.99 7.19 25.48
CA TYR A 704 5.41 7.16 25.13
C TYR A 704 6.24 6.37 26.15
N CYS A 705 5.97 6.51 27.45
CA CYS A 705 6.62 5.71 28.49
C CYS A 705 6.30 4.22 28.34
N CYS A 706 5.05 3.88 27.98
CA CYS A 706 4.69 2.52 27.61
C CYS A 706 5.49 2.01 26.40
N CYS A 707 5.69 2.82 25.35
CA CYS A 707 6.52 2.48 24.18
C CYS A 707 7.97 2.12 24.57
N LEU A 708 8.54 2.81 25.56
CA LEU A 708 9.90 2.53 26.02
C LEU A 708 10.05 1.19 26.75
N LEU A 709 8.94 0.65 27.26
CA LEU A 709 8.86 -0.61 27.98
C LEU A 709 8.44 -1.79 27.11
N ALA A 710 7.59 -1.53 26.12
CA ALA A 710 7.19 -2.48 25.12
C ALA A 710 8.43 -3.04 24.39
N PRO A 711 8.61 -4.37 24.34
CA PRO A 711 9.58 -4.97 23.46
C PRO A 711 9.30 -4.49 22.06
N ASN A 712 10.33 -3.97 21.42
CA ASN A 712 10.13 -3.49 20.08
C ASN A 712 9.78 -4.69 19.16
N ASP A 713 10.11 -5.94 19.46
CA ASP A 713 10.02 -7.08 18.52
C ASP A 713 8.59 -7.52 18.17
N ARG A 714 7.57 -6.85 18.71
CA ARG A 714 6.17 -7.23 18.58
C ARG A 714 5.26 -6.00 18.49
N PRO A 715 4.00 -6.19 18.08
CA PRO A 715 3.01 -5.11 18.01
C PRO A 715 2.67 -4.56 19.40
N ALA A 716 2.20 -3.30 19.45
CA ALA A 716 1.55 -2.79 20.65
C ALA A 716 0.14 -2.26 20.39
N ILE A 717 -0.73 -2.59 21.35
CA ILE A 717 -2.07 -2.05 21.48
C ILE A 717 -2.09 -1.12 22.69
N PHE A 718 -2.44 0.13 22.48
CA PHE A 718 -2.59 1.15 23.51
C PHE A 718 -4.06 1.30 23.88
N LEU A 719 -4.36 1.28 25.18
CA LEU A 719 -5.67 1.55 25.73
C LEU A 719 -5.55 2.80 26.59
N CYS A 720 -6.34 3.82 26.28
CA CYS A 720 -6.37 5.07 27.04
C CYS A 720 -7.73 5.74 26.89
N ASP A 721 -8.14 6.60 27.82
CA ASP A 721 -9.50 7.16 27.84
C ASP A 721 -9.61 8.53 27.16
N ASN A 722 -8.48 9.07 26.67
CA ASN A 722 -8.47 10.29 25.88
C ASN A 722 -8.53 10.02 24.38
N LYS A 723 -9.70 10.31 23.80
CA LYS A 723 -9.96 10.17 22.37
C LYS A 723 -8.93 10.92 21.50
N ALA A 724 -8.48 12.11 21.90
CA ALA A 724 -7.50 12.85 21.11
C ALA A 724 -6.12 12.15 21.10
N CYS A 725 -5.74 11.49 22.21
CA CYS A 725 -4.56 10.64 22.28
C CYS A 725 -4.70 9.42 21.35
N VAL A 726 -5.83 8.70 21.45
CA VAL A 726 -6.15 7.53 20.59
C VAL A 726 -6.09 7.89 19.11
N ASP A 727 -6.78 8.95 18.70
CA ASP A 727 -6.82 9.41 17.32
C ASP A 727 -5.42 9.79 16.84
N SER A 728 -4.62 10.44 17.70
CA SER A 728 -3.26 10.86 17.36
C SER A 728 -2.31 9.67 17.18
N LEU A 729 -2.42 8.65 18.05
CA LEU A 729 -1.63 7.42 17.97
C LEU A 729 -1.96 6.62 16.70
N ASN A 730 -3.25 6.42 16.39
CA ASN A 730 -3.66 5.70 15.19
C ASN A 730 -3.32 6.45 13.88
N ALA A 731 -3.43 7.78 13.90
CA ALA A 731 -3.05 8.63 12.77
C ALA A 731 -1.53 8.82 12.67
N LEU A 732 -0.76 8.46 13.72
CA LEU A 732 0.65 8.80 13.91
C LEU A 732 0.91 10.28 13.56
N SER A 733 -0.02 11.15 13.95
CA SER A 733 0.00 12.57 13.66
C SER A 733 -1.02 13.27 14.54
N CYS A 734 -0.78 14.54 14.87
CA CYS A 734 -1.70 15.32 15.67
C CYS A 734 -1.74 16.77 15.17
N LYS A 735 -2.93 17.38 15.20
CA LYS A 735 -3.10 18.79 14.86
C LYS A 735 -2.58 19.73 15.95
N SER A 736 -2.60 19.27 17.21
CA SER A 736 -2.14 20.05 18.36
C SER A 736 -0.61 20.22 18.33
N PRO A 737 -0.09 21.46 18.29
CA PRO A 737 1.35 21.70 18.40
C PRO A 737 1.95 21.12 19.68
N ARG A 738 1.16 21.08 20.76
CA ARG A 738 1.57 20.61 22.09
C ARG A 738 1.74 19.10 22.18
N MET A 739 1.06 18.35 21.31
CA MET A 739 1.20 16.88 21.22
C MET A 739 2.27 16.48 20.20
N LYS A 740 2.60 17.37 19.25
CA LYS A 740 3.46 17.06 18.09
C LYS A 740 4.86 16.64 18.50
N ALA A 741 5.44 17.31 19.51
CA ALA A 741 6.75 16.95 20.03
C ALA A 741 6.76 15.53 20.60
N VAL A 742 5.78 15.19 21.44
CA VAL A 742 5.65 13.84 22.03
C VAL A 742 5.38 12.79 20.96
N MET A 743 4.50 13.07 19.99
CA MET A 743 4.22 12.14 18.89
C MET A 743 5.47 11.84 18.04
N LEU A 744 6.31 12.85 17.81
CA LEU A 744 7.59 12.65 17.13
C LEU A 744 8.52 11.73 17.94
N GLN A 745 8.54 11.86 19.27
CA GLN A 745 9.30 10.94 20.12
C GLN A 745 8.74 9.52 20.09
N ILE A 746 7.41 9.34 20.11
CA ILE A 746 6.76 8.03 19.95
C ILE A 746 7.19 7.37 18.65
N SER A 747 7.11 8.11 17.53
CA SER A 747 7.56 7.64 16.21
C SER A 747 9.03 7.16 16.25
N ARG A 748 9.91 7.91 16.93
CA ARG A 748 11.33 7.55 17.08
C ARG A 748 11.55 6.32 17.98
N ALA A 749 10.90 6.27 19.14
CA ALA A 749 11.08 5.19 20.10
C ALA A 749 10.53 3.87 19.60
N TRP A 750 9.39 3.91 18.90
CA TRP A 750 8.73 2.73 18.34
C TRP A 750 9.50 2.13 17.15
N ARG A 751 10.47 2.87 16.59
CA ARG A 751 11.36 2.45 15.48
C ARG A 751 10.60 1.89 14.29
N TYR A 752 10.00 2.80 13.51
CA TYR A 752 9.58 2.78 12.09
C TYR A 752 8.84 1.56 11.50
N GLY A 753 9.18 0.33 11.86
CA GLY A 753 8.65 -0.88 11.26
C GLY A 753 7.86 -1.74 12.22
N ARG A 754 7.21 -1.19 13.26
CA ARG A 754 6.40 -1.93 14.25
C ARG A 754 4.99 -1.37 14.28
N GLY A 755 3.98 -2.22 14.23
CA GLY A 755 2.60 -1.79 14.18
C GLY A 755 2.11 -1.38 15.56
N LEU A 756 1.42 -0.23 15.56
CA LEU A 756 0.87 0.42 16.72
C LEU A 756 -0.62 0.64 16.46
N ARG A 757 -1.44 0.32 17.45
CA ARG A 757 -2.87 0.63 17.48
C ARG A 757 -3.24 1.20 18.83
N ALA A 758 -4.22 2.09 18.84
CA ALA A 758 -4.78 2.63 20.05
C ALA A 758 -6.30 2.47 20.05
N PHE A 759 -6.88 2.18 21.21
CA PHE A 759 -8.32 2.07 21.41
C PHE A 759 -8.74 2.91 22.60
N HIS A 760 -9.90 3.52 22.48
CA HIS A 760 -10.51 4.23 23.58
C HIS A 760 -10.98 3.26 24.64
N LEU A 761 -10.54 3.46 25.88
CA LEU A 761 -10.97 2.73 27.06
C LEU A 761 -11.94 3.60 27.84
N ASP A 762 -13.10 3.08 28.26
CA ASP A 762 -13.95 3.84 29.17
C ASP A 762 -13.26 4.03 30.53
N SER A 763 -13.52 5.15 31.20
CA SER A 763 -12.84 5.48 32.46
C SER A 763 -13.08 4.44 33.57
N LYS A 764 -14.20 3.69 33.54
CA LYS A 764 -14.44 2.58 34.50
C LYS A 764 -13.48 1.42 34.28
N SER A 765 -13.05 1.21 33.04
CA SER A 765 -12.13 0.16 32.65
C SER A 765 -10.66 0.58 32.75
N ASN A 766 -10.39 1.90 32.75
CA ASN A 766 -9.06 2.49 32.95
C ASN A 766 -8.63 2.58 34.43
N TRP A 767 -9.39 1.99 35.36
CA TRP A 767 -9.24 2.23 36.81
C TRP A 767 -7.83 2.04 37.36
N LEU A 768 -7.05 1.08 36.85
CA LEU A 768 -5.71 0.83 37.39
C LEU A 768 -4.75 1.96 37.04
N ALA A 769 -4.73 2.38 35.78
CA ALA A 769 -3.90 3.51 35.37
C ALA A 769 -4.42 4.81 35.98
N ASP A 770 -5.74 4.99 36.07
CA ASP A 770 -6.38 6.14 36.72
C ASP A 770 -6.07 6.25 38.22
N ASP A 771 -6.23 5.17 38.97
CA ASP A 771 -5.88 5.12 40.40
C ASP A 771 -4.40 5.46 40.59
N LEU A 772 -3.51 4.83 39.80
CA LEU A 772 -2.07 5.08 39.88
C LEU A 772 -1.69 6.52 39.51
N SER A 773 -2.35 7.14 38.53
CA SER A 773 -2.06 8.52 38.11
C SER A 773 -2.45 9.55 39.18
N ARG A 774 -3.47 9.23 39.99
CA ARG A 774 -4.00 10.09 41.07
C ARG A 774 -3.24 9.98 42.40
N MET A 775 -2.41 8.96 42.58
CA MET A 775 -1.72 8.73 43.85
C MET A 775 -0.70 9.81 44.22
N HIS A 776 -0.68 10.16 45.50
CA HIS A 776 0.15 11.25 46.04
C HIS A 776 1.56 10.80 46.42
N SER A 777 1.91 9.53 46.29
CA SER A 777 3.30 9.08 46.38
C SER A 777 3.52 7.72 45.73
N PRO A 778 4.76 7.42 45.28
CA PRO A 778 5.13 6.07 44.86
C PRO A 778 4.92 5.00 45.94
N GLN A 779 5.04 5.37 47.23
CA GLN A 779 4.80 4.46 48.36
C GLN A 779 3.33 4.03 48.41
N GLN A 780 2.40 4.96 48.18
CA GLN A 780 0.97 4.65 48.12
C GLN A 780 0.66 3.64 47.02
N ALA A 781 1.26 3.82 45.83
CA ALA A 781 1.12 2.86 44.74
C ALA A 781 1.73 1.50 45.04
N ARG A 782 2.87 1.43 45.73
CA ARG A 782 3.46 0.15 46.14
C ARG A 782 2.57 -0.61 47.10
N GLU A 783 1.95 0.07 48.06
CA GLU A 783 1.01 -0.58 48.98
C GLU A 783 -0.26 -1.03 48.24
N TYR A 784 -0.74 -0.23 47.28
CA TYR A 784 -1.86 -0.60 46.42
C TYR A 784 -1.56 -1.83 45.54
N MET A 785 -0.33 -1.94 45.03
CA MET A 785 0.14 -3.04 44.18
C MET A 785 0.66 -4.25 44.98
N LYS A 786 0.56 -4.23 46.30
CA LYS A 786 1.09 -5.28 47.17
C LYS A 786 0.36 -6.60 46.95
N GLY A 787 1.12 -7.63 46.55
CA GLY A 787 0.58 -8.94 46.20
C GLY A 787 0.27 -9.11 44.71
N SER A 788 0.39 -8.07 43.89
CA SER A 788 0.38 -8.20 42.44
C SER A 788 1.70 -8.80 41.93
N THR A 789 1.63 -9.54 40.82
CA THR A 789 2.81 -10.04 40.10
C THR A 789 3.49 -8.99 39.23
N MET A 790 2.92 -7.78 39.12
CA MET A 790 3.43 -6.72 38.25
C MET A 790 4.73 -6.08 38.77
N THR A 791 5.67 -5.82 37.88
CA THR A 791 6.97 -5.22 38.22
C THR A 791 6.94 -3.69 38.09
N GLU A 792 7.29 -2.97 39.17
CA GLU A 792 7.46 -1.50 39.15
C GLU A 792 8.66 -1.10 38.27
N VAL A 793 8.46 -0.08 37.43
CA VAL A 793 9.49 0.56 36.62
C VAL A 793 9.78 1.96 37.16
N ASP A 794 11.06 2.28 37.32
CA ASP A 794 11.49 3.62 37.75
C ASP A 794 11.37 4.64 36.61
N MET A 795 10.41 5.57 36.75
CA MET A 795 10.16 6.62 35.77
C MET A 795 11.35 7.56 35.55
N ALA A 796 12.19 7.79 36.55
CA ALA A 796 13.36 8.64 36.37
C ALA A 796 14.33 8.07 35.31
N LEU A 797 14.37 6.74 35.18
CA LEU A 797 15.18 6.08 34.15
C LEU A 797 14.54 6.11 32.77
N LEU A 798 13.21 6.00 32.68
CA LEU A 798 12.51 6.18 31.41
C LEU A 798 12.70 7.61 30.90
N LEU A 799 12.57 8.61 31.77
CA LEU A 799 12.79 10.00 31.38
C LEU A 799 14.24 10.29 31.02
N GLN A 800 15.23 9.66 31.66
CA GLN A 800 16.63 9.81 31.26
C GLN A 800 16.93 9.26 29.85
N SER A 801 16.07 8.39 29.33
CA SER A 801 16.19 7.87 27.96
C SER A 801 15.53 8.77 26.91
N LEU A 802 14.85 9.84 27.33
CA LEU A 802 14.32 10.84 26.43
C LEU A 802 15.45 11.59 25.72
N PRO A 803 15.31 11.85 24.40
CA PRO A 803 16.18 12.81 23.72
C PRO A 803 16.00 14.18 24.37
N ARG A 804 17.11 14.76 24.87
CA ARG A 804 17.14 16.14 25.34
C ARG A 804 17.31 17.11 24.19
#